data_AF-A0A925MMS5-F1
#
_entry.id   AF-A0A925MMS5-F1
#
_cell.length_a   1.000
_cell.length_b   1.000
_cell.length_c   1.000
_cell.angle_alpha   90.00
_cell.angle_beta   90.00
_cell.angle_gamma   90.00
#
_symmetry.space_group_name_H-M   'P 1'
#
loop_
_entity.id
_entity.type
_entity.pdbx_description
1 polymer ?
#
loop_
_entity_poly.entity_id
_entity_poly.type
_entity_poly.pdbx_seq_one_letter_code
_entity_poly.pdbx_strand_id
1 'polypeptide(L)'
;MKHPKCKHPGGYVSLMAVFSISIFMLTLMLFAYRRALNAQTIHADVQTQSDYREKEEAIFRSIVAITPNRAIRAMQSGSDASDAVRNPLRWENIFTESLVSANARTAISSQLLTSINAGSNYKGNSGDSALGTPSKIFTAMSPDTGFASAGINRSFGAGFPPALNSNDATVSGRDLLYPMIASAKKYGSLASGSVGLSTTTYPNFNLIQYPQINFGYARPGELFVAKRNWWTFSIDLASHDTAITKLSRSKREFVLSIYEIPSQLPISASSFMALGNHANGQAWENVNIEGNIFAGRAVVEGDTELTSISSRRGFQLSSDSTIGGQSFNGNPFSPGVRETYRLTEGDFFPVSLASESGKAAFVSINREKDYFDRFSHAAETTTLSPTTWNNYSVGALQCAMTLDISQCASTSDRTPTSLRFTYLKNGVRQTFNLPLNAGVVSGLPVGYIQSVGENNSAYFSSPVDAAYGANGSFYYKSSVSGTIRFDNQTFGDPKVGTYKYGYYKPLYPFGIKSLPSGKICLAVYPERFAMFMALLGADNLAVNNSLAVNVDYVGSTNLTKPSIPCTSNDYGVILQECANLTTFTKGFSLVTNLRLHIGDDFNVTSTTPPAGYTPPNGAPFYPPASLFSPEKRYGVDFDPFAVEFSGQVGSVASENANNPVRPLDATGVSGTAMAANRIEMNLSPIRHPAELPPVTMMNWLILLEEKRKEYY
;
A
#
# COMPACT_ATOMS: atom_id res chain seq x y z
N MET A 1 -35.49 63.00 97.86
CA MET A 1 -34.12 63.60 97.87
C MET A 1 -33.79 64.08 96.46
N LYS A 2 -33.21 65.28 96.31
CA LYS A 2 -33.05 66.05 95.05
C LYS A 2 -31.89 65.58 94.15
N HIS A 3 -32.11 65.71 92.82
CA HIS A 3 -31.19 65.95 91.67
C HIS A 3 -30.28 64.83 91.10
N PRO A 4 -29.87 64.89 89.80
CA PRO A 4 -30.43 65.60 88.63
C PRO A 4 -30.53 64.76 87.31
N LYS A 5 -31.19 65.38 86.32
CA LYS A 5 -31.37 64.93 84.92
C LYS A 5 -30.07 64.99 84.11
N CYS A 6 -29.83 63.97 83.28
CA CYS A 6 -29.07 64.10 82.02
C CYS A 6 -29.93 63.55 80.88
N LYS A 7 -30.39 64.42 79.97
CA LYS A 7 -30.99 64.03 78.68
C LYS A 7 -29.84 63.86 77.67
N HIS A 8 -29.63 62.64 77.18
CA HIS A 8 -28.87 62.41 75.96
C HIS A 8 -29.81 62.53 74.74
N PRO A 9 -29.40 63.21 73.66
CA PRO A 9 -30.19 63.27 72.43
C PRO A 9 -30.18 61.89 71.74
N GLY A 10 -31.37 61.34 71.47
CA GLY A 10 -31.53 60.07 70.78
C GLY A 10 -30.96 60.12 69.36
N GLY A 11 -30.14 59.11 69.03
CA GLY A 11 -29.40 58.99 67.77
C GLY A 11 -30.25 59.04 66.51
N TYR A 12 -30.11 60.12 65.75
CA TYR A 12 -30.43 60.18 64.31
C TYR A 12 -29.21 59.84 63.42
N VAL A 13 -28.00 59.82 63.99
CA VAL A 13 -26.75 59.46 63.27
C VAL A 13 -26.67 57.96 62.97
N SER A 14 -27.29 57.11 63.79
CA SER A 14 -27.30 55.65 63.60
C SER A 14 -28.19 55.20 62.44
N LEU A 15 -29.36 55.83 62.25
CA LEU A 15 -30.28 55.46 61.16
C LEU A 15 -29.74 55.83 59.78
N MET A 16 -29.14 57.02 59.61
CA MET A 16 -28.55 57.44 58.33
C MET A 16 -27.32 56.60 57.95
N ALA A 17 -26.50 56.20 58.93
CA ALA A 17 -25.39 55.27 58.70
C ALA A 17 -25.87 53.87 58.29
N VAL A 18 -26.96 53.38 58.89
CA VAL A 18 -27.53 52.07 58.53
C VAL A 18 -28.17 52.11 57.13
N PHE A 19 -28.86 53.19 56.76
CA PHE A 19 -29.43 53.35 55.42
C PHE A 19 -28.35 53.46 54.34
N SER A 20 -27.27 54.21 54.58
CA SER A 20 -26.18 54.34 53.60
C SER A 20 -25.40 53.04 53.41
N ILE A 21 -25.13 52.30 54.48
CA ILE A 21 -24.51 50.97 54.42
C ILE A 21 -25.43 49.96 53.72
N SER A 22 -26.74 50.01 53.97
CA SER A 22 -27.72 49.13 53.32
C SER A 22 -27.80 49.39 51.82
N ILE A 23 -27.83 50.66 51.38
CA ILE A 23 -27.80 51.03 49.97
C ILE A 23 -26.49 50.59 49.31
N PHE A 24 -25.36 50.77 49.99
CA PHE A 24 -24.04 50.35 49.49
C PHE A 24 -23.92 48.82 49.35
N MET A 25 -24.45 48.05 50.30
CA MET A 25 -24.49 46.58 50.21
C MET A 25 -25.42 46.11 49.08
N LEU A 26 -26.55 46.80 48.86
CA LEU A 26 -27.49 46.45 47.80
C LEU A 26 -26.92 46.74 46.41
N THR A 27 -26.17 47.84 46.25
CA THR A 27 -25.45 48.14 45.00
C THR A 27 -24.29 47.18 44.75
N LEU A 28 -23.54 46.78 45.79
CA LEU A 28 -22.52 45.74 45.69
C LEU A 28 -23.12 44.38 45.32
N MET A 29 -24.27 44.02 45.89
CA MET A 29 -24.97 42.77 45.57
C MET A 29 -25.50 42.77 44.14
N LEU A 30 -26.06 43.90 43.66
CA LEU A 30 -26.43 44.11 42.27
C LEU A 30 -25.22 43.99 41.32
N PHE A 31 -24.08 44.55 41.69
CA PHE A 31 -22.86 44.45 40.90
C PHE A 31 -22.29 43.03 40.88
N ALA A 32 -22.25 42.35 42.03
CA ALA A 32 -21.85 40.95 42.14
C ALA A 32 -22.79 40.03 41.36
N TYR A 33 -24.10 40.27 41.41
CA TYR A 33 -25.09 39.52 40.64
C TYR A 33 -24.93 39.74 39.13
N ARG A 34 -24.75 40.99 38.68
CA ARG A 34 -24.43 41.28 37.26
C ARG A 34 -23.13 40.62 36.81
N ARG A 35 -22.09 40.63 37.66
CA ARG A 35 -20.82 39.95 37.38
C ARG A 35 -20.99 38.44 37.30
N ALA A 36 -21.80 37.85 38.19
CA ALA A 36 -22.11 36.42 38.19
C ALA A 36 -22.89 36.02 36.93
N LEU A 37 -23.89 36.80 36.51
CA LEU A 37 -24.63 36.57 35.26
C LEU A 37 -23.73 36.68 34.02
N ASN A 38 -22.84 37.66 33.98
CA ASN A 38 -21.89 37.81 32.88
C ASN A 38 -20.89 36.65 32.85
N ALA A 39 -20.38 36.23 34.01
CA ALA A 39 -19.49 35.08 34.11
C ALA A 39 -20.20 33.78 33.65
N GLN A 40 -21.45 33.56 34.09
CA GLN A 40 -22.24 32.40 33.69
C GLN A 40 -22.49 32.37 32.17
N THR A 41 -22.75 33.54 31.56
CA THR A 41 -22.91 33.66 30.10
C THR A 41 -21.62 33.29 29.37
N ILE A 42 -20.47 33.81 29.82
CA ILE A 42 -19.15 33.49 29.23
C ILE A 42 -18.84 31.99 29.39
N HIS A 43 -19.13 31.41 30.56
CA HIS A 43 -18.93 29.97 30.78
C HIS A 43 -19.78 29.12 29.85
N ALA A 44 -21.05 29.49 29.62
CA ALA A 44 -21.94 28.80 28.69
C ALA A 44 -21.45 28.90 27.22
N ASP A 45 -20.96 30.07 26.81
CA ASP A 45 -20.40 30.27 25.46
C ASP A 45 -19.12 29.45 25.26
N VAL A 46 -18.23 29.39 26.26
CA VAL A 46 -17.01 28.57 26.18
C VAL A 46 -17.34 27.08 26.16
N GLN A 47 -18.31 26.64 26.97
CA GLN A 47 -18.73 25.25 27.02
C GLN A 47 -19.33 24.80 25.68
N THR A 48 -20.24 25.57 25.12
CA THR A 48 -20.85 25.26 23.81
C THR A 48 -19.82 25.24 22.68
N GLN A 49 -18.81 26.13 22.71
CA GLN A 49 -17.69 26.07 21.78
C GLN A 49 -16.86 24.79 21.93
N SER A 50 -16.62 24.33 23.17
CA SER A 50 -15.94 23.05 23.43
C SER A 50 -16.75 21.89 22.87
N ASP A 51 -18.04 21.84 23.15
CA ASP A 51 -18.94 20.78 22.68
C ASP A 51 -18.96 20.69 21.14
N TYR A 52 -19.03 21.83 20.44
CA TYR A 52 -18.96 21.85 18.98
C TYR A 52 -17.61 21.36 18.45
N ARG A 53 -16.50 21.68 19.12
CA ARG A 53 -15.16 21.20 18.73
C ARG A 53 -15.05 19.69 18.92
N GLU A 54 -15.50 19.15 20.04
CA GLU A 54 -15.48 17.70 20.31
C GLU A 54 -16.32 16.93 19.28
N LYS A 55 -17.53 17.43 18.98
CA LYS A 55 -18.40 16.84 17.94
C LYS A 55 -17.74 16.90 16.56
N GLU A 56 -17.17 18.04 16.21
CA GLU A 56 -16.47 18.21 14.94
C GLU A 56 -15.30 17.22 14.80
N GLU A 57 -14.50 17.05 15.86
CA GLU A 57 -13.42 16.06 15.87
C GLU A 57 -13.92 14.62 15.78
N ALA A 58 -15.03 14.29 16.43
CA ALA A 58 -15.66 12.96 16.31
C ALA A 58 -16.16 12.70 14.88
N ILE A 59 -16.78 13.69 14.24
CA ILE A 59 -17.20 13.62 12.83
C ILE A 59 -16.01 13.38 11.92
N PHE A 60 -14.92 14.12 12.10
CA PHE A 60 -13.71 13.97 11.29
C PHE A 60 -13.04 12.61 11.46
N ARG A 61 -12.93 12.10 12.69
CA ARG A 61 -12.49 10.73 12.96
C ARG A 61 -13.33 9.71 12.19
N SER A 62 -14.65 9.90 12.18
CA SER A 62 -15.56 9.01 11.46
C SER A 62 -15.41 9.09 9.94
N ILE A 63 -15.24 10.28 9.37
CA ILE A 63 -15.02 10.46 7.92
C ILE A 63 -13.75 9.73 7.47
N VAL A 64 -12.66 9.89 8.23
CA VAL A 64 -11.37 9.24 7.95
C VAL A 64 -11.48 7.71 8.01
N ALA A 65 -12.32 7.17 8.90
CA ALA A 65 -12.53 5.72 9.02
C ALA A 65 -13.46 5.12 7.94
N ILE A 66 -14.50 5.86 7.52
CA ILE A 66 -15.52 5.35 6.57
C ILE A 66 -15.04 5.44 5.12
N THR A 67 -14.41 6.56 4.74
CA THR A 67 -14.01 6.85 3.36
C THR A 67 -13.19 5.74 2.67
N PRO A 68 -12.10 5.20 3.27
CA PRO A 68 -11.32 4.16 2.60
C PRO A 68 -12.14 2.90 2.32
N ASN A 69 -13.03 2.50 3.23
CA ASN A 69 -13.92 1.35 3.01
C ASN A 69 -14.87 1.58 1.82
N ARG A 70 -15.33 2.81 1.62
CA ARG A 70 -16.19 3.18 0.48
C ARG A 70 -15.42 3.24 -0.83
N ALA A 71 -14.18 3.72 -0.80
CA ALA A 71 -13.27 3.69 -1.95
C ALA A 71 -12.96 2.25 -2.39
N ILE A 72 -12.66 1.34 -1.44
CA ILE A 72 -12.45 -0.09 -1.72
C ILE A 72 -13.70 -0.71 -2.34
N ARG A 73 -14.88 -0.48 -1.75
CA ARG A 73 -16.14 -1.02 -2.27
C ARG A 73 -16.46 -0.50 -3.68
N ALA A 74 -16.09 0.73 -4.02
CA ALA A 74 -16.24 1.27 -5.38
C ALA A 74 -15.36 0.54 -6.43
N MET A 75 -14.32 -0.16 -5.99
CA MET A 75 -13.44 -0.95 -6.87
C MET A 75 -13.89 -2.42 -6.97
N GLN A 76 -14.78 -2.87 -6.09
CA GLN A 76 -15.22 -4.27 -6.03
C GLN A 76 -16.31 -4.58 -7.06
N SER A 77 -16.33 -5.84 -7.49
CA SER A 77 -17.35 -6.38 -8.41
C SER A 77 -18.79 -6.03 -7.99
N GLY A 78 -19.62 -5.60 -8.94
CA GLY A 78 -21.03 -5.27 -8.72
C GLY A 78 -21.29 -3.93 -8.02
N SER A 79 -20.26 -3.12 -7.75
CA SER A 79 -20.44 -1.80 -7.11
C SER A 79 -21.26 -0.79 -7.93
N ASP A 80 -21.39 -1.00 -9.24
CA ASP A 80 -22.25 -0.22 -10.13
C ASP A 80 -23.48 -1.02 -10.63
N ALA A 81 -23.81 -2.15 -10.00
CA ALA A 81 -24.87 -3.04 -10.49
C ALA A 81 -26.28 -2.48 -10.31
N SER A 82 -26.51 -1.63 -9.30
CA SER A 82 -27.80 -0.98 -9.07
C SER A 82 -27.64 0.25 -8.17
N ASP A 83 -28.66 1.11 -8.17
CA ASP A 83 -28.72 2.25 -7.25
C ASP A 83 -28.68 1.85 -5.78
N ALA A 84 -29.26 0.71 -5.41
CA ALA A 84 -29.24 0.23 -4.02
C ALA A 84 -27.82 -0.08 -3.52
N VAL A 85 -26.95 -0.59 -4.41
CA VAL A 85 -25.54 -0.88 -4.09
C VAL A 85 -24.69 0.39 -4.17
N ARG A 86 -24.96 1.23 -5.17
CA ARG A 86 -24.14 2.41 -5.48
C ARG A 86 -24.42 3.59 -4.55
N ASN A 87 -25.67 3.83 -4.17
CA ASN A 87 -26.05 5.00 -3.38
C ASN A 87 -25.32 5.07 -2.03
N PRO A 88 -25.19 3.98 -1.24
CA PRO A 88 -24.43 4.00 0.02
C PRO A 88 -22.94 4.39 -0.12
N LEU A 89 -22.39 4.36 -1.34
CA LEU A 89 -20.99 4.72 -1.62
C LEU A 89 -20.78 6.21 -1.87
N ARG A 90 -21.86 7.00 -2.02
CA ARG A 90 -21.80 8.43 -2.33
C ARG A 90 -21.27 9.25 -1.15
N TRP A 91 -20.67 10.41 -1.45
CA TRP A 91 -20.26 11.40 -0.45
C TRP A 91 -21.37 11.79 0.53
N GLU A 92 -22.60 11.94 0.04
CA GLU A 92 -23.78 12.20 0.88
C GLU A 92 -23.94 11.18 2.00
N ASN A 93 -23.84 9.89 1.67
CA ASN A 93 -24.03 8.81 2.63
C ASN A 93 -22.81 8.64 3.53
N ILE A 94 -21.59 8.91 3.03
CA ILE A 94 -20.38 8.98 3.85
C ILE A 94 -20.56 10.03 4.96
N PHE A 95 -21.00 11.23 4.62
CA PHE A 95 -21.22 12.30 5.59
C PHE A 95 -22.40 12.01 6.51
N THR A 96 -23.49 11.44 5.99
CA THR A 96 -24.65 11.02 6.79
C THR A 96 -24.25 10.01 7.87
N GLU A 97 -23.53 8.96 7.48
CA GLU A 97 -23.08 7.91 8.39
C GLU A 97 -22.02 8.41 9.37
N SER A 98 -21.18 9.36 8.96
CA SER A 98 -20.21 10.01 9.84
C SER A 98 -20.89 10.83 10.95
N LEU A 99 -21.97 11.55 10.63
CA LEU A 99 -22.76 12.28 11.62
C LEU A 99 -23.45 11.35 12.63
N VAL A 100 -23.92 10.18 12.17
CA VAL A 100 -24.53 9.17 13.04
C VAL A 100 -23.47 8.52 13.94
N SER A 101 -22.35 8.09 13.38
CA SER A 101 -21.27 7.40 14.11
C SER A 101 -20.59 8.29 15.14
N ALA A 102 -20.51 9.59 14.87
CA ALA A 102 -20.01 10.59 15.82
C ALA A 102 -21.01 10.93 16.95
N ASN A 103 -22.20 10.31 16.96
CA ASN A 103 -23.32 10.65 17.84
C ASN A 103 -23.64 12.16 17.85
N ALA A 104 -23.36 12.85 16.74
CA ALA A 104 -23.48 14.31 16.67
C ALA A 104 -24.93 14.79 16.78
N ARG A 105 -25.89 13.88 16.55
CA ARG A 105 -27.34 14.11 16.42
C ARG A 105 -28.14 13.97 17.71
N THR A 106 -27.58 13.43 18.79
CA THR A 106 -28.37 13.09 19.99
C THR A 106 -28.19 14.14 21.08
N ALA A 107 -29.30 14.70 21.58
CA ALA A 107 -29.34 15.59 22.74
C ALA A 107 -29.57 14.81 24.05
N ILE A 108 -29.74 15.54 25.17
CA ILE A 108 -30.21 15.01 26.46
C ILE A 108 -31.40 14.05 26.26
N SER A 109 -31.39 12.88 26.93
CA SER A 109 -32.46 11.90 26.83
C SER A 109 -33.81 12.46 27.31
N SER A 110 -34.91 12.00 26.69
CA SER A 110 -36.28 12.41 27.05
C SER A 110 -36.62 12.14 28.51
N GLN A 111 -36.03 11.10 29.10
CA GLN A 111 -36.19 10.73 30.52
C GLN A 111 -35.54 11.76 31.46
N LEU A 112 -34.32 12.21 31.15
CA LEU A 112 -33.63 13.22 31.96
C LEU A 112 -34.34 14.59 31.84
N LEU A 113 -34.83 14.92 30.64
CA LEU A 113 -35.60 16.14 30.41
C LEU A 113 -36.89 16.18 31.26
N THR A 114 -37.56 15.03 31.36
CA THR A 114 -38.77 14.89 32.20
C THR A 114 -38.43 15.01 33.69
N SER A 115 -37.30 14.48 34.14
CA SER A 115 -36.88 14.56 35.55
C SER A 115 -36.45 15.95 36.01
N ILE A 116 -35.96 16.80 35.10
CA ILE A 116 -35.46 18.15 35.43
C ILE A 116 -36.62 19.18 35.50
N ASN A 117 -37.84 18.81 35.08
CA ASN A 117 -39.05 19.66 35.09
C ASN A 117 -38.81 21.07 34.52
N ALA A 118 -37.84 21.19 33.60
CA ALA A 118 -37.62 22.38 32.82
C ALA A 118 -38.62 22.30 31.66
N GLY A 119 -39.66 23.15 31.67
CA GLY A 119 -40.60 23.29 30.56
C GLY A 119 -39.91 23.79 29.27
N SER A 120 -40.61 24.58 28.47
CA SER A 120 -40.17 25.17 27.18
C SER A 120 -39.00 26.18 27.28
N ASN A 121 -38.05 25.99 28.19
CA ASN A 121 -36.86 26.80 28.33
C ASN A 121 -35.90 26.47 27.17
N TYR A 122 -35.52 27.50 26.42
CA TYR A 122 -34.65 27.42 25.26
C TYR A 122 -33.34 26.70 25.60
N LYS A 123 -33.09 25.61 24.88
CA LYS A 123 -31.90 24.77 25.06
C LYS A 123 -30.74 25.37 24.27
N GLY A 124 -29.69 25.81 24.97
CA GLY A 124 -28.40 26.15 24.37
C GLY A 124 -27.56 24.92 24.03
N ASN A 125 -28.17 23.77 23.70
CA ASN A 125 -27.45 22.54 23.40
C ASN A 125 -27.48 22.23 21.89
N SER A 126 -26.38 21.68 21.39
CA SER A 126 -26.16 21.38 19.97
C SER A 126 -26.90 20.13 19.46
N GLY A 127 -27.87 19.62 20.22
CA GLY A 127 -28.59 18.37 19.91
C GLY A 127 -30.02 18.55 19.40
N ASP A 128 -30.59 19.76 19.53
CA ASP A 128 -31.92 20.11 19.01
C ASP A 128 -31.86 20.72 17.59
N SER A 129 -30.65 20.87 17.07
CA SER A 129 -30.38 21.39 15.74
C SER A 129 -30.79 20.40 14.66
N ALA A 130 -31.28 20.90 13.52
CA ALA A 130 -31.64 20.12 12.35
C ALA A 130 -30.41 19.54 11.61
N LEU A 131 -29.50 18.89 12.34
CA LEU A 131 -28.34 18.13 11.85
C LEU A 131 -28.74 16.84 11.10
N GLY A 132 -30.05 16.64 10.87
CA GLY A 132 -30.59 15.54 10.07
C GLY A 132 -30.39 15.68 8.57
N THR A 133 -29.99 16.86 8.07
CA THR A 133 -29.76 17.11 6.64
C THR A 133 -28.29 17.44 6.39
N PRO A 134 -27.47 16.48 5.90
CA PRO A 134 -26.03 16.68 5.68
C PRO A 134 -25.71 17.86 4.76
N SER A 135 -26.58 18.22 3.81
CA SER A 135 -26.34 19.31 2.86
C SER A 135 -26.37 20.71 3.48
N LYS A 136 -26.86 20.83 4.73
CA LYS A 136 -26.76 22.07 5.51
C LYS A 136 -25.40 22.24 6.19
N ILE A 137 -24.69 21.12 6.41
CA ILE A 137 -23.42 21.09 7.14
C ILE A 137 -22.26 21.03 6.14
N PHE A 138 -22.38 20.17 5.14
CA PHE A 138 -21.34 19.90 4.15
C PHE A 138 -21.77 20.43 2.79
N THR A 139 -20.90 21.22 2.18
CA THR A 139 -21.09 21.68 0.80
C THR A 139 -19.81 21.54 0.00
N ALA A 140 -19.95 21.21 -1.29
CA ALA A 140 -18.87 21.24 -2.26
C ALA A 140 -18.30 22.67 -2.43
N MET A 141 -17.11 22.76 -3.01
CA MET A 141 -16.48 24.02 -3.34
C MET A 141 -17.05 24.59 -4.64
N SER A 142 -17.34 25.89 -4.66
CA SER A 142 -17.75 26.59 -5.89
C SER A 142 -16.71 26.37 -7.00
N PRO A 143 -17.12 26.03 -8.24
CA PRO A 143 -18.49 26.07 -8.78
C PRO A 143 -19.29 24.76 -8.66
N ASP A 144 -18.75 23.71 -8.02
CA ASP A 144 -19.48 22.44 -7.94
C ASP A 144 -20.67 22.53 -6.99
N THR A 145 -21.63 21.65 -7.25
CA THR A 145 -22.79 21.45 -6.38
C THR A 145 -22.69 20.09 -5.69
N GLY A 146 -23.42 19.91 -4.59
CA GLY A 146 -23.40 18.68 -3.80
C GLY A 146 -22.47 18.77 -2.60
N PHE A 147 -21.77 17.66 -2.31
CA PHE A 147 -21.15 17.43 -1.01
C PHE A 147 -19.64 17.58 -0.99
N ALA A 148 -18.96 17.23 -2.09
CA ALA A 148 -17.51 17.32 -2.20
C ALA A 148 -17.11 17.69 -3.63
N SER A 149 -15.98 18.38 -3.76
CA SER A 149 -15.33 18.68 -5.03
C SER A 149 -14.07 17.85 -5.18
N ALA A 150 -13.86 17.28 -6.36
CA ALA A 150 -12.72 16.41 -6.63
C ALA A 150 -11.49 17.20 -7.11
N GLY A 151 -10.32 16.86 -6.59
CA GLY A 151 -9.02 17.40 -7.00
C GLY A 151 -8.50 16.81 -8.31
N ILE A 152 -9.32 16.82 -9.36
CA ILE A 152 -9.02 16.20 -10.66
C ILE A 152 -9.30 17.16 -11.82
N ASN A 153 -8.41 17.18 -12.81
CA ASN A 153 -8.51 17.94 -14.08
C ASN A 153 -8.62 19.47 -13.95
N ARG A 154 -8.59 20.04 -12.74
CA ARG A 154 -8.61 21.49 -12.52
C ARG A 154 -7.86 21.89 -11.25
N SER A 155 -7.32 23.10 -11.24
CA SER A 155 -6.72 23.71 -10.04
C SER A 155 -7.79 24.45 -9.23
N PHE A 156 -7.67 24.39 -7.90
CA PHE A 156 -8.48 25.17 -6.95
C PHE A 156 -7.72 26.38 -6.37
N GLY A 157 -6.52 26.66 -6.89
CA GLY A 157 -5.67 27.76 -6.44
C GLY A 157 -4.79 27.42 -5.24
N ALA A 158 -4.20 28.45 -4.63
CA ALA A 158 -3.28 28.32 -3.50
C ALA A 158 -3.95 27.69 -2.26
N GLY A 159 -3.16 26.93 -1.50
CA GLY A 159 -3.63 26.21 -0.30
C GLY A 159 -4.32 24.88 -0.60
N PHE A 160 -4.45 24.47 -1.86
CA PHE A 160 -4.89 23.13 -2.25
C PHE A 160 -3.72 22.31 -2.81
N PRO A 161 -3.76 20.97 -2.67
CA PRO A 161 -2.76 20.11 -3.28
C PRO A 161 -2.85 20.18 -4.81
N PRO A 162 -1.78 19.84 -5.54
CA PRO A 162 -1.84 19.73 -6.99
C PRO A 162 -2.90 18.70 -7.41
N ALA A 163 -3.69 19.04 -8.43
CA ALA A 163 -4.70 18.14 -8.95
C ALA A 163 -4.07 17.04 -9.83
N LEU A 164 -4.68 15.86 -9.81
CA LEU A 164 -4.36 14.80 -10.76
C LEU A 164 -5.10 15.05 -12.09
N ASN A 165 -4.58 14.47 -13.17
CA ASN A 165 -5.21 14.47 -14.48
C ASN A 165 -5.74 13.07 -14.80
N SER A 166 -6.91 13.01 -15.45
CA SER A 166 -7.43 11.80 -16.06
C SER A 166 -8.26 12.13 -17.30
N ASN A 167 -7.96 11.45 -18.40
CA ASN A 167 -8.73 11.55 -19.64
C ASN A 167 -9.94 10.60 -19.65
N ASP A 168 -10.12 9.80 -18.60
CA ASP A 168 -11.28 8.93 -18.45
C ASP A 168 -12.49 9.75 -17.95
N ALA A 169 -13.47 9.94 -18.85
CA ALA A 169 -14.70 10.65 -18.56
C ALA A 169 -15.52 9.99 -17.43
N THR A 170 -15.42 8.66 -17.30
CA THR A 170 -16.10 7.90 -16.23
C THR A 170 -15.48 8.23 -14.88
N VAL A 171 -14.14 8.25 -14.80
CA VAL A 171 -13.44 8.61 -13.55
C VAL A 171 -13.75 10.05 -13.18
N SER A 172 -13.54 11.00 -14.09
CA SER A 172 -13.75 12.42 -13.80
C SER A 172 -15.20 12.79 -13.45
N GLY A 173 -16.19 12.16 -14.08
CA GLY A 173 -17.61 12.39 -13.74
C GLY A 173 -18.04 11.73 -12.41
N ARG A 174 -17.53 10.53 -12.10
CA ARG A 174 -17.90 9.79 -10.87
C ARG A 174 -17.18 10.29 -9.63
N ASP A 175 -15.99 10.87 -9.76
CA ASP A 175 -15.18 11.32 -8.61
C ASP A 175 -15.81 12.45 -7.80
N LEU A 176 -16.73 13.20 -8.40
CA LEU A 176 -17.57 14.20 -7.72
C LEU A 176 -18.62 13.58 -6.79
N LEU A 177 -19.00 12.32 -7.06
CA LEU A 177 -20.06 11.62 -6.36
C LEU A 177 -19.52 10.56 -5.39
N TYR A 178 -18.36 9.97 -5.70
CA TYR A 178 -17.75 8.84 -5.00
C TYR A 178 -16.26 9.11 -4.73
N PRO A 179 -15.67 8.56 -3.66
CA PRO A 179 -14.22 8.56 -3.47
C PRO A 179 -13.55 7.58 -4.44
N MET A 180 -13.21 8.04 -5.66
CA MET A 180 -12.66 7.16 -6.70
C MET A 180 -11.15 7.00 -6.57
N ILE A 181 -10.68 5.76 -6.61
CA ILE A 181 -9.25 5.42 -6.77
C ILE A 181 -9.09 4.66 -8.09
N ALA A 182 -8.21 5.15 -8.96
CA ALA A 182 -7.99 4.56 -10.29
C ALA A 182 -6.56 4.79 -10.80
N SER A 183 -6.05 3.84 -11.59
CA SER A 183 -4.77 3.94 -12.29
C SER A 183 -4.76 5.00 -13.41
N ALA A 184 -5.94 5.39 -13.88
CA ALA A 184 -6.12 6.45 -14.87
C ALA A 184 -5.88 7.87 -14.30
N LYS A 185 -5.79 8.03 -12.97
CA LYS A 185 -5.45 9.30 -12.32
C LYS A 185 -3.93 9.41 -12.18
N LYS A 186 -3.36 10.45 -12.80
CA LYS A 186 -1.90 10.64 -12.92
C LYS A 186 -1.50 12.07 -12.64
N TYR A 187 -0.29 12.30 -12.17
CA TYR A 187 0.28 13.64 -12.15
C TYR A 187 0.46 14.15 -13.58
N GLY A 188 -0.15 15.29 -13.89
CA GLY A 188 -0.11 15.92 -15.21
C GLY A 188 0.50 17.31 -15.18
N SER A 189 0.13 18.14 -16.15
CA SER A 189 0.59 19.53 -16.26
C SER A 189 0.21 20.38 -15.04
N LEU A 190 -0.95 20.12 -14.42
CA LEU A 190 -1.44 20.83 -13.23
C LEU A 190 -0.58 20.59 -11.98
N ALA A 191 0.18 19.50 -11.95
CA ALA A 191 1.08 19.16 -10.86
C ALA A 191 2.54 19.55 -11.15
N SER A 192 2.85 19.98 -12.38
CA SER A 192 4.20 20.35 -12.79
C SER A 192 4.75 21.49 -11.95
N GLY A 193 5.96 21.34 -11.42
CA GLY A 193 6.60 22.31 -10.51
C GLY A 193 6.06 22.32 -9.08
N SER A 194 4.97 21.60 -8.79
CA SER A 194 4.42 21.44 -7.43
C SER A 194 4.83 20.10 -6.78
N VAL A 195 5.25 19.13 -7.59
CA VAL A 195 5.81 17.85 -7.15
C VAL A 195 7.31 17.82 -7.47
N GLY A 196 8.07 16.96 -6.79
CA GLY A 196 9.53 16.99 -6.83
C GLY A 196 10.16 16.56 -8.16
N LEU A 197 9.44 15.84 -9.03
CA LEU A 197 9.97 15.28 -10.28
C LEU A 197 9.09 15.58 -11.49
N SER A 198 9.66 15.44 -12.70
CA SER A 198 8.94 15.56 -13.97
C SER A 198 7.70 14.68 -14.03
N THR A 199 6.54 15.30 -14.27
CA THR A 199 5.25 14.60 -14.37
C THR A 199 5.10 13.81 -15.67
N THR A 200 5.89 14.12 -16.70
CA THR A 200 5.95 13.32 -17.95
C THR A 200 6.68 12.00 -17.73
N THR A 201 7.78 12.01 -16.97
CA THR A 201 8.60 10.81 -16.71
C THR A 201 8.00 9.97 -15.58
N TYR A 202 7.47 10.62 -14.55
CA TYR A 202 6.92 9.97 -13.35
C TYR A 202 5.46 10.40 -13.09
N PRO A 203 4.51 9.99 -13.97
CA PRO A 203 3.11 10.37 -13.87
C PRO A 203 2.32 9.56 -12.83
N ASN A 204 2.72 8.31 -12.56
CA ASN A 204 1.95 7.40 -11.68
C ASN A 204 2.23 7.64 -10.20
N PHE A 205 3.50 7.85 -9.85
CA PHE A 205 3.98 8.18 -8.51
C PHE A 205 5.07 9.23 -8.64
N ASN A 206 5.13 10.15 -7.68
CA ASN A 206 6.09 11.25 -7.69
C ASN A 206 6.55 11.53 -6.26
N LEU A 207 7.52 12.42 -6.11
CA LEU A 207 7.96 12.90 -4.80
C LEU A 207 7.06 14.02 -4.33
N ILE A 208 6.42 13.81 -3.20
CA ILE A 208 5.60 14.82 -2.52
C ILE A 208 6.02 14.89 -1.07
N GLN A 209 5.71 16.00 -0.39
CA GLN A 209 6.04 16.16 1.02
C GLN A 209 5.12 15.28 1.88
N TYR A 210 5.71 14.57 2.82
CA TYR A 210 5.00 13.82 3.84
C TYR A 210 4.26 14.81 4.77
N PRO A 211 2.98 14.56 5.10
CA PRO A 211 2.18 15.50 5.86
C PRO A 211 2.70 15.71 7.29
N GLN A 212 2.34 16.85 7.87
CA GLN A 212 2.74 17.25 9.22
C GLN A 212 1.91 16.51 10.29
N ILE A 213 2.18 15.21 10.46
CA ILE A 213 1.47 14.32 11.39
C ILE A 213 2.41 13.57 12.33
N ASN A 214 1.87 13.09 13.46
CA ASN A 214 2.64 12.33 14.45
C ASN A 214 2.92 10.87 14.04
N PHE A 215 2.30 10.37 12.97
CA PHE A 215 2.60 9.04 12.45
C PHE A 215 3.82 9.10 11.54
N GLY A 216 4.91 8.45 11.92
CA GLY A 216 6.23 8.62 11.34
C GLY A 216 6.58 7.67 10.21
N TYR A 217 5.65 7.34 9.30
CA TYR A 217 5.98 6.48 8.15
C TYR A 217 7.17 7.05 7.34
N ALA A 218 7.16 8.36 7.13
CA ALA A 218 8.33 9.18 6.80
C ALA A 218 8.38 10.37 7.78
N ARG A 219 9.47 11.14 7.79
CA ARG A 219 9.54 12.31 8.67
C ARG A 219 8.62 13.42 8.13
N PRO A 220 7.89 14.15 8.99
CA PRO A 220 7.08 15.30 8.57
C PRO A 220 7.86 16.29 7.69
N GLY A 221 7.34 16.58 6.50
CA GLY A 221 7.98 17.47 5.51
C GLY A 221 9.02 16.79 4.61
N GLU A 222 9.46 15.58 4.92
CA GLU A 222 10.36 14.80 4.06
C GLU A 222 9.67 14.40 2.76
N LEU A 223 10.42 14.35 1.65
CA LEU A 223 9.88 13.85 0.40
C LEU A 223 9.77 12.33 0.44
N PHE A 224 8.63 11.81 -0.02
CA PHE A 224 8.38 10.38 -0.12
C PHE A 224 7.65 10.06 -1.43
N VAL A 225 7.76 8.82 -1.90
CA VAL A 225 7.11 8.39 -3.14
C VAL A 225 5.64 8.10 -2.88
N ALA A 226 4.76 8.88 -3.48
CA ALA A 226 3.32 8.68 -3.32
C ALA A 226 2.49 9.33 -4.45
N LYS A 227 1.23 8.89 -4.56
CA LYS A 227 0.20 9.53 -5.38
C LYS A 227 -0.92 10.02 -4.48
N ARG A 228 -1.22 11.33 -4.50
CA ARG A 228 -2.22 11.94 -3.63
C ARG A 228 -3.55 12.13 -4.36
N ASN A 229 -4.55 11.31 -4.01
CA ASN A 229 -5.95 11.59 -4.37
C ASN A 229 -6.56 12.47 -3.29
N TRP A 230 -7.32 13.48 -3.67
CA TRP A 230 -7.92 14.37 -2.69
C TRP A 230 -9.27 14.95 -3.13
N TRP A 231 -10.10 15.24 -2.13
CA TRP A 231 -11.40 15.87 -2.27
C TRP A 231 -11.51 16.99 -1.25
N THR A 232 -12.21 18.05 -1.61
CA THR A 232 -12.40 19.21 -0.75
C THR A 232 -13.87 19.48 -0.51
N PHE A 233 -14.20 19.88 0.71
CA PHE A 233 -15.54 20.27 1.11
C PHE A 233 -15.44 21.30 2.23
N SER A 234 -16.50 22.07 2.41
CA SER A 234 -16.62 23.00 3.51
C SER A 234 -17.59 22.50 4.55
N ILE A 235 -17.29 22.77 5.82
CA ILE A 235 -18.14 22.45 6.96
C ILE A 235 -18.63 23.73 7.65
N ASP A 236 -19.91 23.73 8.01
CA ASP A 236 -20.53 24.74 8.86
C ASP A 236 -21.52 24.07 9.82
N LEU A 237 -21.07 23.81 11.05
CA LEU A 237 -21.87 23.13 12.07
C LEU A 237 -22.81 24.08 12.84
N ALA A 238 -22.59 25.40 12.78
CA ALA A 238 -23.25 26.36 13.68
C ALA A 238 -24.16 27.37 12.94
N SER A 239 -24.07 27.50 11.62
CA SER A 239 -24.87 28.45 10.83
C SER A 239 -26.36 28.39 11.13
N HIS A 240 -26.91 27.18 11.26
CA HIS A 240 -28.34 26.99 11.50
C HIS A 240 -28.77 27.44 12.90
N ASP A 241 -27.89 27.29 13.89
CA ASP A 241 -28.20 27.62 15.28
C ASP A 241 -27.64 28.97 15.68
N THR A 242 -27.04 29.73 14.76
CA THR A 242 -26.45 31.05 15.05
C THR A 242 -27.49 32.02 15.61
N ALA A 243 -28.76 31.92 15.15
CA ALA A 243 -29.85 32.72 15.68
C ALA A 243 -30.27 32.35 17.12
N ILE A 244 -29.99 31.10 17.53
CA ILE A 244 -30.39 30.53 18.83
C ILE A 244 -29.23 30.63 19.84
N THR A 245 -28.05 30.16 19.44
CA THR A 245 -26.83 30.09 20.24
C THR A 245 -26.06 31.40 20.26
N LYS A 246 -26.35 32.33 19.34
CA LYS A 246 -25.59 33.59 19.13
C LYS A 246 -24.10 33.38 18.85
N LEU A 247 -23.67 32.15 18.63
CA LEU A 247 -22.32 31.75 18.28
C LEU A 247 -22.23 31.59 16.78
N SER A 248 -21.60 32.56 16.12
CA SER A 248 -21.24 32.45 14.71
C SER A 248 -19.89 31.76 14.58
N ARG A 249 -19.84 30.55 14.02
CA ARG A 249 -18.59 29.96 13.51
C ARG A 249 -18.51 30.21 12.01
N SER A 250 -17.34 30.60 11.55
CA SER A 250 -17.08 30.72 10.13
C SER A 250 -17.09 29.35 9.45
N LYS A 251 -17.66 29.31 8.25
CA LYS A 251 -17.50 28.21 7.30
C LYS A 251 -16.01 27.92 7.08
N ARG A 252 -15.60 26.66 7.25
CA ARG A 252 -14.19 26.21 7.13
C ARG A 252 -14.05 25.19 6.02
N GLU A 253 -12.92 25.23 5.34
CA GLU A 253 -12.63 24.37 4.18
C GLU A 253 -11.66 23.26 4.60
N PHE A 254 -11.94 22.03 4.15
CA PHE A 254 -11.17 20.86 4.49
C PHE A 254 -10.80 20.06 3.24
N VAL A 255 -9.61 19.47 3.27
CA VAL A 255 -9.10 18.58 2.24
C VAL A 255 -8.97 17.18 2.83
N LEU A 256 -9.75 16.24 2.32
CA LEU A 256 -9.61 14.83 2.60
C LEU A 256 -8.74 14.20 1.53
N SER A 257 -7.64 13.57 1.94
CA SER A 257 -6.67 12.94 1.04
C SER A 257 -6.54 11.46 1.32
N ILE A 258 -6.40 10.67 0.25
CA ILE A 258 -5.88 9.30 0.27
C ILE A 258 -4.57 9.31 -0.49
N TYR A 259 -3.47 9.15 0.24
CA TYR A 259 -2.15 8.94 -0.33
C TYR A 259 -2.00 7.46 -0.64
N GLU A 260 -1.85 7.13 -1.92
CA GLU A 260 -1.42 5.81 -2.38
C GLU A 260 0.11 5.76 -2.27
N ILE A 261 0.59 4.93 -1.36
CA ILE A 261 2.00 4.85 -0.97
C ILE A 261 2.51 3.45 -1.32
N PRO A 262 3.38 3.29 -2.34
CA PRO A 262 4.07 2.04 -2.51
C PRO A 262 4.88 1.69 -1.26
N SER A 263 4.98 0.40 -0.97
CA SER A 263 5.90 -0.06 0.07
C SER A 263 7.32 0.37 -0.31
N GLN A 264 7.94 1.15 0.56
CA GLN A 264 9.19 1.85 0.28
C GLN A 264 10.14 1.87 1.49
N LEU A 265 9.77 1.24 2.59
CA LEU A 265 10.60 1.17 3.79
C LEU A 265 11.52 -0.06 3.72
N PRO A 266 12.72 0.01 4.34
CA PRO A 266 13.67 -1.12 4.38
C PRO A 266 13.04 -2.40 4.91
N ILE A 267 12.22 -2.29 5.96
CA ILE A 267 11.43 -3.39 6.52
C ILE A 267 9.97 -2.97 6.64
N SER A 268 9.06 -3.76 6.09
CA SER A 268 7.62 -3.49 6.12
C SER A 268 6.77 -4.74 6.29
N ALA A 269 5.93 -4.79 7.33
CA ALA A 269 4.95 -5.84 7.50
C ALA A 269 3.63 -5.30 8.03
N SER A 270 2.51 -5.76 7.47
CA SER A 270 1.19 -5.47 8.05
C SER A 270 0.88 -6.36 9.28
N SER A 271 1.68 -7.40 9.50
CA SER A 271 1.50 -8.41 10.54
C SER A 271 2.24 -8.08 11.84
N PHE A 272 2.16 -9.01 12.79
CA PHE A 272 3.04 -9.05 13.96
C PHE A 272 4.47 -9.46 13.54
N MET A 273 5.47 -8.70 13.96
CA MET A 273 6.87 -8.85 13.56
C MET A 273 7.81 -8.79 14.77
N ALA A 274 8.86 -9.63 14.74
CA ALA A 274 9.96 -9.63 15.70
C ALA A 274 11.26 -9.20 15.02
N LEU A 275 12.02 -8.34 15.71
CA LEU A 275 13.27 -7.73 15.23
C LEU A 275 14.38 -7.98 16.26
N GLY A 276 15.63 -8.07 15.81
CA GLY A 276 16.82 -8.21 16.66
C GLY A 276 17.37 -9.62 16.80
N ASN A 277 16.52 -10.64 16.76
CA ASN A 277 16.93 -12.05 16.81
C ASN A 277 16.37 -12.86 15.63
N HIS A 278 17.10 -13.92 15.24
CA HIS A 278 16.65 -14.96 14.32
C HIS A 278 15.74 -15.99 15.01
N ALA A 279 14.99 -16.79 14.23
CA ALA A 279 14.12 -17.84 14.82
C ALA A 279 14.88 -18.90 15.62
N ASN A 280 16.17 -19.09 15.33
CA ASN A 280 17.04 -20.01 16.07
C ASN A 280 17.55 -19.44 17.41
N GLY A 281 17.19 -18.18 17.74
CA GLY A 281 17.58 -17.50 18.97
C GLY A 281 18.90 -16.75 18.90
N GLN A 282 19.63 -16.80 17.78
CA GLN A 282 20.84 -15.98 17.59
C GLN A 282 20.47 -14.52 17.34
N ALA A 283 21.27 -13.59 17.89
CA ALA A 283 21.14 -12.17 17.60
C ALA A 283 21.50 -11.87 16.14
N TRP A 284 21.02 -10.74 15.63
CA TRP A 284 21.48 -10.17 14.38
C TRP A 284 22.96 -9.74 14.50
N GLU A 285 23.76 -10.05 13.49
CA GLU A 285 25.19 -9.70 13.46
C GLU A 285 25.47 -8.69 12.33
N ASN A 286 25.35 -9.12 11.06
CA ASN A 286 25.69 -8.29 9.90
C ASN A 286 24.45 -7.64 9.27
N VAL A 287 23.72 -6.84 10.05
CA VAL A 287 22.47 -6.20 9.62
C VAL A 287 22.60 -4.69 9.70
N ASN A 288 22.57 -4.02 8.54
CA ASN A 288 22.53 -2.58 8.40
C ASN A 288 21.14 -2.15 7.90
N ILE A 289 20.47 -1.26 8.63
CA ILE A 289 19.12 -0.77 8.29
C ILE A 289 19.16 0.76 8.22
N GLU A 290 18.99 1.29 7.02
CA GLU A 290 18.84 2.73 6.81
C GLU A 290 17.36 3.11 6.83
N GLY A 291 16.97 4.04 7.71
CA GLY A 291 15.63 4.63 7.74
C GLY A 291 14.64 3.95 8.70
N ASN A 292 13.35 4.19 8.46
CA ASN A 292 12.26 3.77 9.35
C ASN A 292 11.73 2.37 9.03
N ILE A 293 11.24 1.66 10.05
CA ILE A 293 10.61 0.35 9.92
C ILE A 293 9.11 0.47 10.15
N PHE A 294 8.29 -0.24 9.35
CA PHE A 294 6.84 -0.34 9.58
C PHE A 294 6.40 -1.74 9.97
N ALA A 295 5.61 -1.86 11.04
CA ALA A 295 5.00 -3.11 11.48
C ALA A 295 3.52 -2.92 11.86
N GLY A 296 2.67 -3.93 11.65
CA GLY A 296 1.32 -3.95 12.22
C GLY A 296 1.38 -3.91 13.76
N ARG A 297 2.21 -4.79 14.30
CA ARG A 297 2.68 -4.82 15.70
C ARG A 297 4.15 -5.22 15.69
N ALA A 298 4.97 -4.61 16.52
CA ALA A 298 6.39 -4.93 16.62
C ALA A 298 6.79 -5.38 18.03
N VAL A 299 7.72 -6.33 18.08
CA VAL A 299 8.56 -6.64 19.24
C VAL A 299 10.01 -6.50 18.81
N VAL A 300 10.80 -5.74 19.56
CA VAL A 300 12.25 -5.64 19.37
C VAL A 300 12.91 -6.39 20.52
N GLU A 301 13.74 -7.36 20.18
CA GLU A 301 14.37 -8.31 21.10
C GLU A 301 15.89 -8.09 21.15
N GLY A 302 16.51 -8.44 22.28
CA GLY A 302 17.97 -8.39 22.42
C GLY A 302 18.55 -6.98 22.49
N ASP A 303 19.87 -6.90 22.31
CA ASP A 303 20.60 -5.65 22.12
C ASP A 303 20.50 -5.28 20.64
N THR A 304 19.55 -4.40 20.31
CA THR A 304 19.25 -4.01 18.92
C THR A 304 19.04 -2.52 18.85
N GLU A 305 19.77 -1.88 17.95
CA GLU A 305 19.68 -0.45 17.65
C GLU A 305 18.91 -0.23 16.36
N LEU A 306 17.87 0.60 16.40
CA LEU A 306 17.07 0.98 15.24
C LEU A 306 16.98 2.51 15.13
N THR A 307 16.96 3.06 13.92
CA THR A 307 16.79 4.52 13.75
C THR A 307 15.40 4.99 14.14
N SER A 308 14.35 4.29 13.67
CA SER A 308 12.96 4.62 13.98
C SER A 308 12.03 3.46 13.68
N ILE A 309 10.89 3.42 14.36
CA ILE A 309 9.85 2.42 14.14
C ILE A 309 8.45 3.03 14.18
N SER A 310 7.61 2.60 13.24
CA SER A 310 6.22 2.99 13.13
C SER A 310 5.33 1.77 13.21
N SER A 311 4.34 1.80 14.10
CA SER A 311 3.41 0.69 14.28
C SER A 311 1.95 1.11 14.19
N ARG A 312 1.06 0.13 13.94
CA ARG A 312 -0.38 0.41 13.85
C ARG A 312 -1.15 0.06 15.13
N ARG A 313 -0.83 -1.04 15.80
CA ARG A 313 -1.60 -1.58 16.94
C ARG A 313 -0.80 -1.79 18.22
N GLY A 314 0.52 -1.61 18.20
CA GLY A 314 1.34 -1.73 19.40
C GLY A 314 2.79 -2.04 19.11
N PHE A 315 3.58 -1.86 20.16
CA PHE A 315 5.03 -1.98 20.12
C PHE A 315 5.53 -2.42 21.49
N GLN A 316 6.51 -3.34 21.51
CA GLN A 316 7.20 -3.82 22.71
C GLN A 316 8.70 -3.76 22.45
N LEU A 317 9.46 -3.32 23.45
CA LEU A 317 10.90 -3.12 23.38
C LEU A 317 11.58 -3.87 24.53
N SER A 318 12.66 -4.59 24.23
CA SER A 318 13.58 -5.14 25.23
C SER A 318 14.25 -4.00 26.03
N SER A 319 14.64 -4.25 27.27
CA SER A 319 15.35 -3.26 28.10
C SER A 319 16.66 -2.78 27.49
N ASP A 320 17.29 -3.65 26.70
CA ASP A 320 18.64 -3.45 26.17
C ASP A 320 18.64 -2.88 24.74
N SER A 321 17.46 -2.73 24.12
CA SER A 321 17.34 -2.17 22.78
C SER A 321 17.21 -0.64 22.80
N THR A 322 17.70 0.01 21.74
CA THR A 322 17.59 1.46 21.57
C THR A 322 16.87 1.81 20.26
N ILE A 323 16.07 2.88 20.28
CA ILE A 323 15.44 3.42 19.07
C ILE A 323 15.69 4.91 18.98
N GLY A 324 16.27 5.37 17.87
CA GLY A 324 16.70 6.76 17.68
C GLY A 324 17.67 7.20 18.77
N GLY A 325 18.55 6.30 19.22
CA GLY A 325 19.51 6.52 20.30
C GLY A 325 18.91 6.55 21.71
N GLN A 326 17.62 6.25 21.89
CA GLN A 326 16.94 6.30 23.18
C GLN A 326 16.58 4.91 23.70
N SER A 327 16.82 4.67 24.99
CA SER A 327 16.24 3.55 25.73
C SER A 327 14.94 4.00 26.41
N PHE A 328 13.88 3.21 26.29
CA PHE A 328 12.59 3.53 26.92
C PHE A 328 12.39 2.68 28.17
N ASN A 329 12.33 3.33 29.33
CA ASN A 329 12.02 2.67 30.60
C ASN A 329 10.49 2.47 30.73
N GLY A 330 9.94 1.54 29.93
CA GLY A 330 8.50 1.25 29.87
C GLY A 330 7.85 1.63 28.52
N ASN A 331 6.58 2.01 28.55
CA ASN A 331 5.83 2.30 27.32
C ASN A 331 6.25 3.65 26.71
N PRO A 332 6.81 3.71 25.48
CA PRO A 332 7.22 4.95 24.82
C PRO A 332 6.07 5.91 24.51
N PHE A 333 4.82 5.44 24.57
CA PHE A 333 3.61 6.24 24.36
C PHE A 333 3.01 6.78 25.66
N SER A 334 3.75 6.71 26.78
CA SER A 334 3.32 7.34 28.02
C SER A 334 3.29 8.87 27.86
N PRO A 335 2.28 9.57 28.41
CA PRO A 335 2.21 11.03 28.31
C PRO A 335 3.48 11.71 28.83
N GLY A 336 4.00 12.70 28.10
CA GLY A 336 5.19 13.47 28.47
C GLY A 336 6.48 12.96 27.83
N VAL A 337 6.61 11.66 27.51
CA VAL A 337 7.86 11.09 26.97
C VAL A 337 8.23 11.73 25.62
N ARG A 338 7.26 11.82 24.71
CA ARG A 338 7.44 12.44 23.39
C ARG A 338 7.69 13.95 23.51
N GLU A 339 6.94 14.62 24.38
CA GLU A 339 7.06 16.06 24.57
C GLU A 339 8.46 16.42 25.11
N THR A 340 8.96 15.65 26.07
CA THR A 340 10.34 15.78 26.57
C THR A 340 11.36 15.52 25.47
N TYR A 341 11.21 14.45 24.68
CA TYR A 341 12.13 14.17 23.56
C TYR A 341 12.18 15.33 22.56
N ARG A 342 11.03 15.87 22.16
CA ARG A 342 10.96 17.00 21.23
C ARG A 342 11.59 18.27 21.81
N LEU A 343 11.50 18.48 23.12
CA LEU A 343 12.13 19.61 23.80
C LEU A 343 13.65 19.44 23.93
N THR A 344 14.13 18.22 24.16
CA THR A 344 15.56 17.93 24.38
C THR A 344 16.33 17.79 23.07
N GLU A 345 15.85 16.96 22.15
CA GLU A 345 16.57 16.61 20.91
C GLU A 345 16.16 17.50 19.72
N GLY A 346 14.99 18.14 19.79
CA GLY A 346 14.47 18.97 18.69
C GLY A 346 14.10 18.20 17.42
N ASP A 347 14.13 16.86 17.45
CA ASP A 347 13.80 16.00 16.30
C ASP A 347 12.41 15.34 16.45
N PHE A 348 11.94 14.76 15.35
CA PHE A 348 10.74 13.94 15.32
C PHE A 348 10.92 12.69 16.19
N PHE A 349 9.89 12.36 16.97
CA PHE A 349 9.93 11.24 17.91
C PHE A 349 10.11 9.91 17.16
N PRO A 350 11.14 9.10 17.46
CA PRO A 350 11.56 7.99 16.60
C PRO A 350 10.63 6.76 16.70
N VAL A 351 9.67 6.77 17.62
CA VAL A 351 8.64 5.73 17.77
C VAL A 351 7.27 6.35 17.49
N SER A 352 6.45 5.75 16.62
CA SER A 352 5.12 6.28 16.33
C SER A 352 4.02 5.22 16.24
N LEU A 353 2.80 5.63 16.56
CA LEU A 353 1.58 4.83 16.43
C LEU A 353 0.56 5.53 15.53
N ALA A 354 -0.02 4.79 14.58
CA ALA A 354 -1.04 5.34 13.68
C ALA A 354 -2.26 5.91 14.43
N SER A 355 -2.60 5.34 15.59
CA SER A 355 -3.73 5.78 16.43
C SER A 355 -3.52 7.14 17.11
N GLU A 356 -2.29 7.66 17.16
CA GLU A 356 -2.01 8.95 17.81
C GLU A 356 -2.35 10.15 16.92
N SER A 357 -2.65 9.92 15.65
CA SER A 357 -3.08 10.96 14.73
C SER A 357 -4.60 10.90 14.54
N GLY A 358 -5.36 11.58 15.38
CA GLY A 358 -6.84 11.52 15.37
C GLY A 358 -7.52 11.96 14.06
N LYS A 359 -6.80 12.57 13.12
CA LYS A 359 -7.32 12.95 11.78
C LYS A 359 -6.60 12.22 10.64
N ALA A 360 -5.86 11.17 10.95
CA ALA A 360 -5.22 10.32 9.97
C ALA A 360 -5.51 8.84 10.24
N ALA A 361 -5.47 8.02 9.20
CA ALA A 361 -5.52 6.57 9.33
C ALA A 361 -4.56 5.95 8.34
N PHE A 362 -3.88 4.88 8.76
CA PHE A 362 -2.99 4.11 7.89
C PHE A 362 -3.58 2.72 7.64
N VAL A 363 -3.84 2.41 6.38
CA VAL A 363 -4.41 1.15 5.92
C VAL A 363 -3.39 0.45 5.03
N SER A 364 -2.81 -0.65 5.52
CA SER A 364 -1.94 -1.48 4.69
C SER A 364 -2.79 -2.39 3.81
N ILE A 365 -2.55 -2.40 2.50
CA ILE A 365 -3.29 -3.24 1.55
C ILE A 365 -2.60 -4.60 1.48
N ASN A 366 -2.95 -5.49 2.39
CA ASN A 366 -2.46 -6.86 2.41
C ASN A 366 -3.58 -7.85 2.02
N ARG A 367 -3.34 -8.65 0.99
CA ARG A 367 -4.24 -9.74 0.55
C ARG A 367 -3.81 -11.11 1.07
N GLU A 368 -2.81 -11.15 1.94
CA GLU A 368 -2.26 -12.38 2.51
C GLU A 368 -1.91 -13.41 1.42
N LYS A 369 -2.28 -14.69 1.59
CA LYS A 369 -2.05 -15.74 0.61
C LYS A 369 -2.67 -15.46 -0.77
N ASP A 370 -3.77 -14.70 -0.81
CA ASP A 370 -4.47 -14.36 -2.04
C ASP A 370 -3.70 -13.36 -2.89
N TYR A 371 -2.66 -12.71 -2.34
CA TYR A 371 -1.76 -11.84 -3.10
C TYR A 371 -1.00 -12.61 -4.19
N PHE A 372 -0.70 -13.89 -3.93
CA PHE A 372 0.14 -14.73 -4.79
C PHE A 372 -0.65 -15.61 -5.78
N ASP A 373 -1.94 -15.82 -5.52
CA ASP A 373 -2.75 -16.82 -6.22
C ASP A 373 -3.72 -16.14 -7.19
N ARG A 374 -3.40 -16.17 -8.48
CA ARG A 374 -4.27 -15.61 -9.51
C ARG A 374 -5.61 -16.34 -9.64
N PHE A 375 -5.64 -17.64 -9.36
CA PHE A 375 -6.81 -18.49 -9.56
C PHE A 375 -7.79 -18.48 -8.39
N SER A 376 -7.43 -17.87 -7.24
CA SER A 376 -8.39 -17.67 -6.15
C SER A 376 -9.38 -16.53 -6.40
N HIS A 377 -9.22 -15.78 -7.50
CA HIS A 377 -10.03 -14.62 -7.82
C HIS A 377 -10.79 -14.81 -9.13
N ALA A 378 -12.06 -14.40 -9.14
CA ALA A 378 -12.82 -14.22 -10.36
C ALA A 378 -12.57 -12.82 -10.96
N ALA A 379 -12.83 -12.67 -12.26
CA ALA A 379 -12.82 -11.38 -12.91
C ALA A 379 -13.93 -10.48 -12.31
N GLU A 380 -13.57 -9.28 -11.90
CA GLU A 380 -14.52 -8.31 -11.36
C GLU A 380 -15.17 -7.53 -12.51
N THR A 381 -16.49 -7.39 -12.47
CA THR A 381 -17.27 -6.71 -13.50
C THR A 381 -18.25 -5.73 -12.86
N THR A 382 -18.77 -4.79 -13.66
CA THR A 382 -19.78 -3.83 -13.21
C THR A 382 -19.30 -3.02 -11.98
N THR A 383 -18.08 -2.49 -12.08
CA THR A 383 -17.42 -1.72 -11.03
C THR A 383 -17.60 -0.22 -11.23
N LEU A 384 -17.63 0.56 -10.14
CA LEU A 384 -17.63 2.01 -10.26
C LEU A 384 -16.29 2.51 -10.81
N SER A 385 -15.20 2.04 -10.21
CA SER A 385 -13.84 2.34 -10.67
C SER A 385 -13.46 1.45 -11.86
N PRO A 386 -12.79 2.00 -12.90
CA PRO A 386 -12.22 1.19 -13.96
C PRO A 386 -11.03 0.34 -13.47
N THR A 387 -10.42 0.69 -12.33
CA THR A 387 -9.43 -0.14 -11.65
C THR A 387 -10.13 -0.99 -10.61
N THR A 388 -10.22 -2.29 -10.87
CA THR A 388 -10.89 -3.21 -9.96
C THR A 388 -10.03 -3.50 -8.73
N TRP A 389 -10.65 -3.93 -7.64
CA TRP A 389 -9.99 -4.19 -6.36
C TRP A 389 -8.92 -5.28 -6.47
N ASN A 390 -9.21 -6.38 -7.15
CA ASN A 390 -8.29 -7.49 -7.35
C ASN A 390 -7.08 -7.06 -8.20
N ASN A 391 -7.29 -6.32 -9.29
CA ASN A 391 -6.18 -5.77 -10.10
C ASN A 391 -5.34 -4.74 -9.33
N TYR A 392 -5.94 -4.04 -8.36
CA TYR A 392 -5.22 -3.08 -7.51
C TYR A 392 -4.42 -3.74 -6.38
N SER A 393 -4.93 -4.82 -5.80
CA SER A 393 -4.43 -5.36 -4.52
C SER A 393 -3.72 -6.72 -4.62
N VAL A 394 -3.88 -7.45 -5.72
CA VAL A 394 -3.31 -8.80 -5.92
C VAL A 394 -2.12 -8.73 -6.87
N GLY A 395 -0.90 -8.96 -6.35
CA GLY A 395 0.32 -8.90 -7.15
C GLY A 395 0.31 -9.85 -8.34
N ALA A 396 -0.24 -11.06 -8.19
CA ALA A 396 -0.29 -12.05 -9.27
C ALA A 396 -1.17 -11.62 -10.46
N LEU A 397 -2.17 -10.76 -10.25
CA LEU A 397 -3.03 -10.21 -11.31
C LEU A 397 -2.39 -8.98 -11.98
N GLN A 398 -1.43 -8.33 -11.33
CA GLN A 398 -0.70 -7.18 -11.87
C GLN A 398 0.39 -7.56 -12.87
N CYS A 399 0.79 -8.83 -12.90
CA CYS A 399 1.84 -9.29 -13.80
C CYS A 399 1.42 -9.22 -15.28
N ALA A 400 2.32 -8.65 -16.10
CA ALA A 400 2.18 -8.58 -17.55
C ALA A 400 2.25 -9.97 -18.20
N MET A 401 3.15 -10.81 -17.69
CA MET A 401 3.32 -12.20 -18.12
C MET A 401 2.78 -13.18 -17.08
N THR A 402 2.31 -14.34 -17.54
CA THR A 402 1.99 -15.47 -16.66
C THR A 402 2.60 -16.74 -17.20
N LEU A 403 2.98 -17.64 -16.29
CA LEU A 403 3.47 -18.96 -16.61
C LEU A 403 2.77 -19.96 -15.68
N ASP A 404 1.83 -20.71 -16.24
CA ASP A 404 1.03 -21.66 -15.49
C ASP A 404 1.48 -23.09 -15.80
N ILE A 405 1.57 -23.93 -14.76
CA ILE A 405 1.47 -25.38 -14.95
C ILE A 405 0.02 -25.67 -15.31
N SER A 406 -0.25 -26.03 -16.57
CA SER A 406 -1.61 -26.15 -17.10
C SER A 406 -2.12 -27.60 -17.09
N GLN A 407 -1.23 -28.59 -17.20
CA GLN A 407 -1.55 -30.01 -17.13
C GLN A 407 -0.41 -30.81 -16.49
N CYS A 408 -0.77 -31.93 -15.86
CA CYS A 408 0.16 -32.97 -15.42
C CYS A 408 -0.31 -34.34 -15.90
N ALA A 409 0.55 -35.36 -15.78
CA ALA A 409 0.28 -36.69 -16.30
C ALA A 409 -0.98 -37.34 -15.69
N SER A 410 -1.15 -37.24 -14.37
CA SER A 410 -2.37 -37.66 -13.65
C SER A 410 -2.43 -37.02 -12.26
N THR A 411 -3.45 -37.35 -11.46
CA THR A 411 -3.52 -36.94 -10.05
C THR A 411 -2.46 -37.59 -9.16
N SER A 412 -2.02 -38.81 -9.51
CA SER A 412 -0.96 -39.55 -8.81
C SER A 412 0.44 -39.25 -9.35
N ASP A 413 0.57 -39.05 -10.65
CA ASP A 413 1.80 -38.61 -11.30
C ASP A 413 1.69 -37.12 -11.65
N ARG A 414 2.23 -36.30 -10.74
CA ARG A 414 2.23 -34.85 -10.86
C ARG A 414 3.29 -34.32 -11.83
N THR A 415 3.92 -35.14 -12.67
CA THR A 415 4.86 -34.64 -13.69
C THR A 415 4.15 -33.69 -14.65
N PRO A 416 4.57 -32.41 -14.78
CA PRO A 416 3.96 -31.47 -15.70
C PRO A 416 4.05 -31.94 -17.15
N THR A 417 2.93 -31.88 -17.87
CA THR A 417 2.84 -32.29 -19.29
C THR A 417 2.59 -31.11 -20.22
N SER A 418 2.18 -29.95 -19.69
CA SER A 418 2.06 -28.72 -20.45
C SER A 418 2.25 -27.49 -19.56
N LEU A 419 2.88 -26.47 -20.14
CA LEU A 419 2.98 -25.12 -19.57
C LEU A 419 2.21 -24.14 -20.46
N ARG A 420 1.50 -23.21 -19.83
CA ARG A 420 0.81 -22.11 -20.52
C ARG A 420 1.48 -20.79 -20.18
N PHE A 421 2.11 -20.18 -21.17
CA PHE A 421 2.72 -18.87 -21.05
C PHE A 421 1.81 -17.80 -21.66
N THR A 422 1.55 -16.70 -20.96
CA THR A 422 0.84 -15.54 -21.51
C THR A 422 1.70 -14.29 -21.43
N TYR A 423 1.56 -13.40 -22.42
CA TYR A 423 2.38 -12.20 -22.59
C TYR A 423 1.61 -11.11 -23.35
N LEU A 424 2.08 -9.87 -23.31
CA LEU A 424 1.50 -8.76 -24.05
C LEU A 424 2.14 -8.59 -25.45
N LYS A 425 1.29 -8.35 -26.45
CA LYS A 425 1.66 -7.97 -27.81
C LYS A 425 0.73 -6.86 -28.28
N ASN A 426 1.28 -5.69 -28.60
CA ASN A 426 0.52 -4.47 -28.88
C ASN A 426 -0.51 -4.15 -27.78
N GLY A 427 -0.15 -4.39 -26.52
CA GLY A 427 -1.03 -4.19 -25.36
C GLY A 427 -2.14 -5.24 -25.19
N VAL A 428 -2.21 -6.28 -26.04
CA VAL A 428 -3.20 -7.36 -25.94
C VAL A 428 -2.53 -8.65 -25.47
N ARG A 429 -3.17 -9.35 -24.53
CA ARG A 429 -2.65 -10.60 -23.98
C ARG A 429 -2.76 -11.74 -24.99
N GLN A 430 -1.63 -12.39 -25.27
CA GLN A 430 -1.48 -13.57 -26.12
C GLN A 430 -1.15 -14.79 -25.27
N THR A 431 -1.38 -15.99 -25.81
CA THR A 431 -1.11 -17.27 -25.13
C THR A 431 -0.23 -18.17 -25.99
N PHE A 432 0.79 -18.75 -25.37
CA PHE A 432 1.66 -19.78 -25.93
C PHE A 432 1.59 -21.03 -25.05
N ASN A 433 1.11 -22.14 -25.62
CA ASN A 433 1.07 -23.43 -24.92
C ASN A 433 2.28 -24.26 -25.33
N LEU A 434 3.08 -24.67 -24.34
CA LEU A 434 4.24 -25.54 -24.52
C LEU A 434 3.88 -26.95 -24.03
N PRO A 435 3.68 -27.93 -24.93
CA PRO A 435 3.61 -29.34 -24.55
C PRO A 435 4.98 -29.82 -24.08
N LEU A 436 5.01 -30.66 -23.04
CA LEU A 436 6.23 -31.24 -22.45
C LEU A 436 6.37 -32.74 -22.67
N ASN A 437 5.30 -33.43 -23.07
CA ASN A 437 5.23 -34.88 -23.19
C ASN A 437 5.20 -35.40 -24.63
N ALA A 438 5.08 -34.53 -25.64
CA ALA A 438 5.06 -34.92 -27.05
C ALA A 438 5.85 -33.92 -27.90
N GLY A 439 6.80 -34.44 -28.67
CA GLY A 439 7.44 -33.67 -29.74
C GLY A 439 6.44 -33.37 -30.86
N VAL A 440 6.71 -32.31 -31.63
CA VAL A 440 5.85 -31.91 -32.77
C VAL A 440 5.76 -32.98 -33.86
N VAL A 441 6.73 -33.90 -33.91
CA VAL A 441 6.77 -35.06 -34.81
C VAL A 441 7.31 -36.27 -34.06
N SER A 442 6.80 -37.47 -34.37
CA SER A 442 7.29 -38.73 -33.80
C SER A 442 8.81 -38.87 -33.93
N GLY A 443 9.48 -39.22 -32.84
CA GLY A 443 10.93 -39.39 -32.72
C GLY A 443 11.75 -38.10 -32.62
N LEU A 444 11.13 -36.92 -32.68
CA LEU A 444 11.76 -35.65 -32.36
C LEU A 444 11.56 -35.32 -30.87
N PRO A 445 12.61 -34.95 -30.10
CA PRO A 445 12.45 -34.54 -28.72
C PRO A 445 11.50 -33.35 -28.55
N VAL A 446 10.97 -33.20 -27.35
CA VAL A 446 10.09 -32.07 -27.03
C VAL A 446 10.82 -30.73 -27.09
N GLY A 447 10.09 -29.69 -27.49
CA GLY A 447 10.56 -28.32 -27.60
C GLY A 447 11.11 -27.91 -28.97
N TYR A 448 11.25 -28.85 -29.91
CA TYR A 448 11.54 -28.50 -31.30
C TYR A 448 10.30 -27.98 -32.02
N ILE A 449 10.49 -26.96 -32.85
CA ILE A 449 9.49 -26.36 -33.73
C ILE A 449 9.98 -26.43 -35.17
N GLN A 450 9.06 -26.70 -36.10
CA GLN A 450 9.38 -26.77 -37.53
C GLN A 450 9.78 -25.40 -38.06
N SER A 451 10.90 -25.32 -38.77
CA SER A 451 11.47 -24.11 -39.34
C SER A 451 11.16 -23.99 -40.83
N VAL A 452 11.79 -24.83 -41.65
CA VAL A 452 11.77 -24.76 -43.12
C VAL A 452 11.81 -26.18 -43.72
N GLY A 453 11.43 -26.33 -44.99
CA GLY A 453 11.56 -27.60 -45.73
C GLY A 453 13.00 -27.89 -46.16
N GLU A 454 13.29 -29.15 -46.49
CA GLU A 454 14.59 -29.59 -47.04
C GLU A 454 15.05 -28.71 -48.22
N ASN A 455 16.36 -28.41 -48.22
CA ASN A 455 17.08 -27.51 -49.12
C ASN A 455 16.82 -25.99 -48.94
N ASN A 456 16.12 -25.58 -47.88
CA ASN A 456 15.95 -24.17 -47.52
C ASN A 456 16.88 -23.77 -46.36
N SER A 457 17.08 -22.45 -46.21
CA SER A 457 17.89 -21.89 -45.13
C SER A 457 17.04 -21.14 -44.11
N ALA A 458 17.42 -21.19 -42.85
CA ALA A 458 16.89 -20.35 -41.78
C ALA A 458 18.02 -19.51 -41.18
N TYR A 459 17.69 -18.29 -40.75
CA TYR A 459 18.61 -17.43 -40.01
C TYR A 459 18.23 -17.43 -38.52
N PHE A 460 19.19 -17.79 -37.66
CA PHE A 460 19.03 -17.71 -36.22
C PHE A 460 19.92 -16.59 -35.68
N SER A 461 19.32 -15.54 -35.11
CA SER A 461 20.05 -14.44 -34.48
C SER A 461 20.81 -14.86 -33.21
N SER A 462 20.70 -16.11 -32.79
CA SER A 462 21.28 -16.66 -31.57
C SER A 462 21.45 -18.17 -31.62
N PRO A 463 22.28 -18.75 -30.74
CA PRO A 463 22.48 -20.19 -30.68
C PRO A 463 21.17 -20.94 -30.36
N VAL A 464 20.78 -21.85 -31.23
CA VAL A 464 19.66 -22.79 -31.05
C VAL A 464 20.13 -24.21 -31.28
N ASP A 465 19.40 -25.21 -30.78
CA ASP A 465 19.62 -26.58 -31.23
C ASP A 465 18.80 -26.82 -32.49
N ALA A 466 19.45 -27.16 -33.60
CA ALA A 466 18.80 -27.49 -34.86
C ALA A 466 18.67 -29.01 -35.02
N ALA A 467 17.57 -29.46 -35.60
CA ALA A 467 17.36 -30.84 -36.01
C ALA A 467 16.93 -30.89 -37.48
N TYR A 468 17.33 -31.92 -38.20
CA TYR A 468 16.98 -32.15 -39.59
C TYR A 468 16.54 -33.59 -39.76
N GLY A 469 15.37 -33.85 -40.33
CA GLY A 469 14.88 -35.21 -40.51
C GLY A 469 13.39 -35.36 -40.78
N ALA A 470 12.93 -36.61 -40.76
CA ALA A 470 11.54 -37.01 -40.98
C ALA A 470 11.26 -38.42 -40.41
N ASN A 471 9.98 -38.70 -40.10
CA ASN A 471 9.48 -40.04 -39.75
C ASN A 471 10.33 -40.78 -38.71
N GLY A 472 10.66 -40.11 -37.60
CA GLY A 472 11.39 -40.68 -36.46
C GLY A 472 12.92 -40.69 -36.58
N SER A 473 13.50 -40.24 -37.71
CA SER A 473 14.94 -40.23 -37.93
C SER A 473 15.43 -38.79 -38.12
N PHE A 474 16.29 -38.33 -37.21
CA PHE A 474 16.79 -36.94 -37.15
C PHE A 474 18.28 -36.89 -36.85
N TYR A 475 18.95 -35.91 -37.45
CA TYR A 475 20.30 -35.47 -37.07
C TYR A 475 20.26 -34.09 -36.42
N TYR A 476 21.18 -33.84 -35.51
CA TYR A 476 21.16 -32.68 -34.62
C TYR A 476 22.46 -31.88 -34.73
N LYS A 477 22.33 -30.57 -34.54
CA LYS A 477 23.46 -29.67 -34.26
C LYS A 477 23.07 -28.77 -33.11
N SER A 478 23.93 -28.68 -32.10
CA SER A 478 23.72 -27.80 -30.95
C SER A 478 24.36 -26.44 -31.18
N SER A 479 23.82 -25.41 -30.50
CA SER A 479 24.39 -24.05 -30.46
C SER A 479 24.63 -23.41 -31.84
N VAL A 480 23.72 -23.64 -32.79
CA VAL A 480 23.82 -23.09 -34.15
C VAL A 480 23.27 -21.68 -34.21
N SER A 481 24.03 -20.75 -34.79
CA SER A 481 23.64 -19.36 -35.00
C SER A 481 23.98 -18.90 -36.43
N GLY A 482 23.41 -17.79 -36.86
CA GLY A 482 23.52 -17.29 -38.23
C GLY A 482 22.65 -18.06 -39.23
N THR A 483 23.00 -17.97 -40.51
CA THR A 483 22.30 -18.70 -41.57
C THR A 483 22.73 -20.16 -41.57
N ILE A 484 21.79 -21.08 -41.40
CA ILE A 484 22.00 -22.52 -41.59
C ILE A 484 21.09 -23.04 -42.70
N ARG A 485 21.66 -23.88 -43.57
CA ARG A 485 20.92 -24.60 -44.60
C ARG A 485 20.50 -25.98 -44.07
N PHE A 486 19.23 -26.31 -44.20
CA PHE A 486 18.69 -27.61 -43.80
C PHE A 486 18.71 -28.57 -44.99
N ASP A 487 19.87 -29.17 -45.23
CA ASP A 487 20.11 -30.12 -46.31
C ASP A 487 21.02 -31.29 -45.89
N ASN A 488 21.13 -32.27 -46.79
CA ASN A 488 21.95 -33.46 -46.57
C ASN A 488 23.45 -33.15 -46.49
N GLN A 489 23.91 -32.03 -47.08
CA GLN A 489 25.32 -31.63 -47.01
C GLN A 489 25.69 -31.10 -45.63
N THR A 490 24.76 -30.38 -44.99
CA THR A 490 25.00 -29.73 -43.70
C THR A 490 24.81 -30.69 -42.54
N PHE A 491 23.80 -31.57 -42.59
CA PHE A 491 23.42 -32.47 -41.49
C PHE A 491 23.72 -33.95 -41.76
N GLY A 492 23.90 -34.37 -43.01
CA GLY A 492 23.78 -35.77 -43.44
C GLY A 492 22.35 -36.12 -43.85
N ASP A 493 22.14 -37.33 -44.41
CA ASP A 493 20.80 -37.83 -44.75
C ASP A 493 20.29 -38.79 -43.67
N PRO A 494 19.46 -38.32 -42.72
CA PRO A 494 18.91 -39.17 -41.66
C PRO A 494 17.90 -40.20 -42.18
N LYS A 495 17.36 -40.01 -43.39
CA LYS A 495 16.40 -40.95 -44.00
C LYS A 495 16.37 -40.81 -45.52
N VAL A 496 17.15 -41.66 -46.17
CA VAL A 496 17.29 -41.70 -47.63
C VAL A 496 15.94 -41.93 -48.30
N GLY A 497 15.67 -41.18 -49.38
CA GLY A 497 14.44 -41.30 -50.18
C GLY A 497 13.20 -40.64 -49.56
N THR A 498 13.33 -39.94 -48.42
CA THR A 498 12.23 -39.21 -47.78
C THR A 498 12.53 -37.71 -47.71
N TYR A 499 11.52 -36.87 -48.03
CA TYR A 499 11.62 -35.41 -47.89
C TYR A 499 11.67 -35.02 -46.41
N LYS A 500 12.63 -34.16 -46.03
CA LYS A 500 12.91 -33.79 -44.64
C LYS A 500 12.53 -32.35 -44.34
N TYR A 501 12.46 -32.02 -43.06
CA TYR A 501 12.26 -30.66 -42.59
C TYR A 501 13.36 -30.28 -41.61
N GLY A 502 13.68 -29.00 -41.59
CA GLY A 502 14.46 -28.37 -40.54
C GLY A 502 13.58 -28.02 -39.35
N TYR A 503 14.09 -28.28 -38.16
CA TYR A 503 13.50 -27.95 -36.88
C TYR A 503 14.53 -27.22 -36.03
N TYR A 504 14.07 -26.43 -35.09
CA TYR A 504 14.94 -25.82 -34.09
C TYR A 504 14.26 -25.81 -32.72
N LYS A 505 15.06 -25.87 -31.67
CA LYS A 505 14.60 -25.77 -30.29
C LYS A 505 15.07 -24.42 -29.74
N PRO A 506 14.15 -23.46 -29.51
CA PRO A 506 14.53 -22.18 -28.93
C PRO A 506 14.98 -22.38 -27.48
N LEU A 507 15.88 -21.51 -27.02
CA LEU A 507 16.24 -21.43 -25.61
C LEU A 507 15.05 -20.83 -24.84
N TYR A 508 14.15 -21.69 -24.35
CA TYR A 508 13.04 -21.22 -23.53
C TYR A 508 13.57 -20.58 -22.24
N PRO A 509 12.96 -19.47 -21.79
CA PRO A 509 13.30 -18.84 -20.52
C PRO A 509 12.65 -19.56 -19.33
N PHE A 510 12.10 -20.74 -19.53
CA PHE A 510 11.52 -21.58 -18.49
C PHE A 510 11.50 -23.05 -18.88
N GLY A 511 11.44 -23.93 -17.89
CA GLY A 511 11.38 -25.38 -18.09
C GLY A 511 11.20 -26.16 -16.79
N ILE A 512 11.01 -27.47 -16.87
CA ILE A 512 10.92 -28.32 -15.68
C ILE A 512 12.32 -28.74 -15.23
N LYS A 513 12.61 -28.59 -13.95
CA LYS A 513 13.85 -29.06 -13.30
C LYS A 513 13.49 -29.66 -11.95
N SER A 514 14.09 -30.79 -11.60
CA SER A 514 13.93 -31.40 -10.28
C SER A 514 15.07 -30.96 -9.36
N LEU A 515 14.74 -30.66 -8.11
CA LEU A 515 15.73 -30.47 -7.06
C LEU A 515 16.36 -31.82 -6.66
N PRO A 516 17.53 -31.81 -5.99
CA PRO A 516 18.12 -33.02 -5.43
C PRO A 516 17.19 -33.80 -4.48
N SER A 517 16.24 -33.11 -3.86
CA SER A 517 15.19 -33.71 -3.02
C SER A 517 14.12 -34.48 -3.81
N GLY A 518 14.17 -34.48 -5.14
CA GLY A 518 13.14 -35.03 -6.03
C GLY A 518 11.96 -34.10 -6.25
N LYS A 519 11.92 -32.93 -5.60
CA LYS A 519 10.85 -31.94 -5.77
C LYS A 519 10.86 -31.39 -7.20
N ILE A 520 9.72 -31.46 -7.88
CA ILE A 520 9.54 -30.92 -9.22
C ILE A 520 9.36 -29.40 -9.13
N CYS A 521 10.21 -28.68 -9.86
CA CYS A 521 10.17 -27.23 -9.94
C CYS A 521 10.04 -26.73 -11.37
N LEU A 522 9.45 -25.55 -11.51
CA LEU A 522 9.52 -24.76 -12.72
C LEU A 522 10.73 -23.82 -12.63
N ALA A 523 11.75 -24.08 -13.43
CA ALA A 523 12.88 -23.20 -13.58
C ALA A 523 12.51 -22.01 -14.47
N VAL A 524 12.94 -20.81 -14.09
CA VAL A 524 12.77 -19.55 -14.79
C VAL A 524 14.14 -18.91 -14.96
N TYR A 525 14.42 -18.44 -16.18
CA TYR A 525 15.69 -17.86 -16.62
C TYR A 525 15.47 -16.43 -17.15
N PRO A 526 15.44 -15.41 -16.28
CA PRO A 526 15.16 -14.02 -16.65
C PRO A 526 16.01 -13.49 -17.82
N GLU A 527 17.30 -13.82 -17.87
CA GLU A 527 18.23 -13.35 -18.91
C GLU A 527 17.82 -13.77 -20.33
N ARG A 528 17.09 -14.88 -20.47
CA ARG A 528 16.63 -15.41 -21.76
C ARG A 528 15.35 -14.73 -22.29
N PHE A 529 14.64 -13.97 -21.47
CA PHE A 529 13.33 -13.41 -21.85
C PHE A 529 13.42 -12.39 -22.99
N ALA A 530 14.46 -11.55 -23.05
CA ALA A 530 14.56 -10.48 -24.04
C ALA A 530 14.49 -11.04 -25.48
N MET A 531 15.26 -12.10 -25.72
CA MET A 531 15.31 -12.78 -27.01
C MET A 531 14.04 -13.60 -27.27
N PHE A 532 13.52 -14.27 -26.24
CA PHE A 532 12.28 -15.05 -26.37
C PHE A 532 11.08 -14.16 -26.72
N MET A 533 10.97 -12.96 -26.12
CA MET A 533 9.92 -12.00 -26.46
C MET A 533 10.03 -11.53 -27.92
N ALA A 534 11.27 -11.26 -28.39
CA ALA A 534 11.50 -10.89 -29.79
C ALA A 534 11.08 -12.01 -30.75
N LEU A 535 11.38 -13.27 -30.43
CA LEU A 535 10.97 -14.44 -31.23
C LEU A 535 9.44 -14.56 -31.35
N LEU A 536 8.70 -14.24 -30.28
CA LEU A 536 7.23 -14.25 -30.27
C LEU A 536 6.61 -13.03 -30.96
N GLY A 537 7.43 -12.04 -31.35
CA GLY A 537 6.96 -10.72 -31.77
C GLY A 537 6.11 -10.03 -30.69
N ALA A 538 6.45 -10.26 -29.42
CA ALA A 538 5.80 -9.67 -28.25
C ALA A 538 6.24 -8.22 -28.04
N ASP A 539 5.54 -7.51 -27.15
CA ASP A 539 6.04 -6.25 -26.63
C ASP A 539 7.37 -6.49 -25.87
N ASN A 540 8.25 -5.51 -25.86
CA ASN A 540 9.56 -5.63 -25.23
C ASN A 540 9.46 -5.73 -23.68
N LEU A 541 10.60 -5.92 -23.02
CA LEU A 541 10.69 -6.03 -21.56
C LEU A 541 10.47 -4.72 -20.79
N ALA A 542 10.15 -3.60 -21.46
CA ALA A 542 9.61 -2.42 -20.77
C ALA A 542 8.11 -2.59 -20.45
N VAL A 543 7.41 -3.48 -21.18
CA VAL A 543 5.99 -3.82 -21.00
C VAL A 543 5.85 -5.20 -20.36
N ASN A 544 6.53 -6.21 -20.92
CA ASN A 544 6.54 -7.59 -20.40
C ASN A 544 7.60 -7.74 -19.29
N ASN A 545 7.41 -7.00 -18.19
CA ASN A 545 8.42 -6.81 -17.15
C ASN A 545 8.09 -7.49 -15.81
N SER A 546 7.03 -8.30 -15.77
CA SER A 546 6.58 -8.97 -14.56
C SER A 546 5.98 -10.33 -14.88
N LEU A 547 6.25 -11.34 -14.06
CA LEU A 547 5.87 -12.73 -14.26
C LEU A 547 5.11 -13.29 -13.05
N ALA A 548 3.91 -13.80 -13.28
CA ALA A 548 3.21 -14.63 -12.30
C ALA A 548 3.41 -16.12 -12.62
N VAL A 549 3.89 -16.90 -11.65
CA VAL A 549 4.04 -18.36 -11.77
C VAL A 549 3.05 -19.07 -10.84
N ASN A 550 2.07 -19.77 -11.41
CA ASN A 550 1.01 -20.44 -10.67
C ASN A 550 0.72 -21.85 -11.22
N VAL A 551 -0.15 -22.57 -10.51
CA VAL A 551 -0.71 -23.86 -10.93
C VAL A 551 -2.16 -23.63 -11.34
N ASP A 552 -2.55 -24.05 -12.54
CA ASP A 552 -3.93 -23.92 -13.02
C ASP A 552 -4.84 -25.04 -12.47
N TYR A 553 -5.06 -25.03 -11.16
CA TYR A 553 -5.90 -26.00 -10.46
C TYR A 553 -7.41 -25.81 -10.73
N VAL A 554 -7.80 -24.74 -11.43
CA VAL A 554 -9.18 -24.49 -11.83
C VAL A 554 -9.44 -25.03 -13.24
N GLY A 555 -8.46 -24.93 -14.14
CA GLY A 555 -8.53 -25.41 -15.53
C GLY A 555 -8.18 -26.88 -15.73
N SER A 556 -7.60 -27.57 -14.74
CA SER A 556 -7.28 -29.00 -14.80
C SER A 556 -7.68 -29.73 -13.53
N THR A 557 -8.42 -30.84 -13.67
CA THR A 557 -8.83 -31.70 -12.54
C THR A 557 -7.67 -32.51 -11.96
N ASN A 558 -6.54 -32.61 -12.66
CA ASN A 558 -5.36 -33.35 -12.20
C ASN A 558 -4.46 -32.50 -11.29
N LEU A 559 -4.60 -31.18 -11.35
CA LEU A 559 -3.80 -30.23 -10.60
C LEU A 559 -4.51 -29.83 -9.30
N THR A 560 -3.75 -29.67 -8.23
CA THR A 560 -4.26 -29.27 -6.92
C THR A 560 -3.78 -27.88 -6.55
N LYS A 561 -4.62 -27.14 -5.81
CA LYS A 561 -4.25 -25.84 -5.25
C LYS A 561 -3.01 -25.99 -4.35
N PRO A 562 -1.95 -25.20 -4.56
CA PRO A 562 -0.77 -25.23 -3.69
C PRO A 562 -1.09 -24.84 -2.25
N SER A 563 -0.42 -25.50 -1.30
CA SER A 563 -0.54 -25.16 0.12
C SER A 563 0.33 -23.96 0.50
N ILE A 564 -0.11 -23.17 1.48
CA ILE A 564 0.65 -22.09 2.10
C ILE A 564 0.54 -22.26 3.63
N PRO A 565 1.61 -22.63 4.35
CA PRO A 565 2.98 -22.88 3.86
C PRO A 565 3.10 -24.05 2.86
N CYS A 566 4.08 -23.97 1.96
CA CYS A 566 4.27 -24.98 0.92
C CYS A 566 4.77 -26.31 1.51
N THR A 567 4.19 -27.41 1.05
CA THR A 567 4.61 -28.76 1.41
C THR A 567 5.71 -29.26 0.45
N SER A 568 6.27 -30.44 0.76
CA SER A 568 7.21 -31.12 -0.15
C SER A 568 6.51 -31.67 -1.41
N ASN A 569 5.19 -31.83 -1.37
CA ASN A 569 4.39 -32.37 -2.49
C ASN A 569 3.90 -31.29 -3.46
N ASP A 570 3.93 -30.02 -3.06
CA ASP A 570 3.63 -28.90 -3.94
C ASP A 570 4.78 -28.67 -4.92
N TYR A 571 4.52 -28.08 -6.09
CA TYR A 571 5.60 -27.66 -6.99
C TYR A 571 6.47 -26.55 -6.37
N GLY A 572 7.68 -26.39 -6.87
CA GLY A 572 8.52 -25.23 -6.59
C GLY A 572 8.78 -24.36 -7.81
N VAL A 573 9.40 -23.20 -7.60
CA VAL A 573 9.97 -22.36 -8.66
C VAL A 573 11.45 -22.23 -8.40
N ILE A 574 12.25 -22.37 -9.45
CA ILE A 574 13.69 -22.14 -9.41
C ILE A 574 13.98 -20.88 -10.23
N LEU A 575 14.81 -20.00 -9.69
CA LEU A 575 15.34 -18.84 -10.41
C LEU A 575 16.84 -19.06 -10.65
N GLN A 576 17.25 -19.07 -11.91
CA GLN A 576 18.63 -19.22 -12.36
C GLN A 576 18.89 -18.30 -13.55
N GLU A 577 20.14 -18.03 -13.92
CA GLU A 577 20.47 -17.08 -15.00
C GLU A 577 19.73 -15.74 -14.81
N CYS A 578 19.91 -15.18 -13.61
CA CYS A 578 19.20 -14.01 -13.13
C CYS A 578 20.14 -12.93 -12.57
N ALA A 579 21.44 -13.00 -12.87
CA ALA A 579 22.45 -12.06 -12.39
C ALA A 579 22.36 -10.73 -13.15
N ASN A 580 22.01 -10.77 -14.43
CA ASN A 580 21.92 -9.60 -15.29
C ASN A 580 20.48 -9.32 -15.73
N LEU A 581 19.79 -8.40 -15.03
CA LEU A 581 18.45 -7.97 -15.40
C LEU A 581 18.42 -6.65 -16.19
N THR A 582 19.55 -6.19 -16.73
CA THR A 582 19.65 -4.85 -17.37
C THR A 582 18.77 -4.69 -18.62
N THR A 583 18.33 -5.81 -19.22
CA THR A 583 17.36 -5.81 -20.33
C THR A 583 15.95 -5.40 -19.89
N PHE A 584 15.61 -5.54 -18.60
CA PHE A 584 14.37 -5.09 -17.98
C PHE A 584 14.46 -3.61 -17.59
N THR A 585 14.40 -2.72 -18.57
CA THR A 585 14.59 -1.26 -18.37
C THR A 585 13.57 -0.58 -17.45
N LYS A 586 12.46 -1.24 -17.14
CA LYS A 586 11.43 -0.80 -16.18
C LYS A 586 11.37 -1.69 -14.92
N GLY A 587 12.42 -2.48 -14.67
CA GLY A 587 12.50 -3.42 -13.56
C GLY A 587 11.89 -4.78 -13.85
N PHE A 588 12.04 -5.73 -12.92
CA PHE A 588 11.54 -7.11 -13.02
C PHE A 588 10.80 -7.54 -11.76
N SER A 589 9.59 -8.07 -11.90
CA SER A 589 8.85 -8.65 -10.76
C SER A 589 8.49 -10.11 -10.99
N LEU A 590 8.71 -10.96 -9.98
CA LEU A 590 8.22 -12.33 -9.95
C LEU A 590 7.22 -12.49 -8.82
N VAL A 591 6.04 -13.03 -9.12
CA VAL A 591 5.01 -13.38 -8.13
C VAL A 591 4.68 -14.86 -8.27
N THR A 592 4.70 -15.62 -7.19
CA THR A 592 4.32 -17.03 -7.23
C THR A 592 3.66 -17.46 -5.92
N ASN A 593 2.68 -18.37 -5.99
CA ASN A 593 2.12 -19.05 -4.81
C ASN A 593 2.86 -20.33 -4.45
N LEU A 594 4.02 -20.57 -5.07
CA LEU A 594 4.90 -21.71 -4.84
C LEU A 594 6.13 -21.29 -4.03
N ARG A 595 6.85 -22.27 -3.49
CA ARG A 595 8.15 -22.04 -2.85
C ARG A 595 9.17 -21.61 -3.91
N LEU A 596 9.81 -20.47 -3.71
CA LEU A 596 10.85 -19.94 -4.58
C LEU A 596 12.24 -20.38 -4.10
N HIS A 597 13.02 -20.95 -5.01
CA HIS A 597 14.43 -21.29 -4.83
C HIS A 597 15.28 -20.35 -5.67
N ILE A 598 16.17 -19.58 -5.03
CA ILE A 598 17.09 -18.67 -5.70
C ILE A 598 18.40 -19.43 -5.88
N GLY A 599 18.72 -19.79 -7.13
CA GLY A 599 19.82 -20.70 -7.45
C GLY A 599 21.15 -20.05 -7.72
N ASP A 600 21.13 -18.83 -8.27
CA ASP A 600 22.33 -18.06 -8.64
C ASP A 600 22.23 -16.64 -8.07
N ASP A 601 23.25 -15.82 -8.31
CA ASP A 601 23.22 -14.39 -8.02
C ASP A 601 22.01 -13.73 -8.69
N PHE A 602 21.32 -12.86 -7.95
CA PHE A 602 20.12 -12.18 -8.43
C PHE A 602 20.38 -10.67 -8.57
N ASN A 603 20.29 -10.17 -9.80
CA ASN A 603 20.33 -8.74 -10.12
C ASN A 603 21.59 -8.00 -9.64
N VAL A 604 22.77 -8.61 -9.84
CA VAL A 604 24.07 -8.06 -9.42
C VAL A 604 24.78 -7.25 -10.51
N THR A 605 24.18 -7.12 -11.69
CA THR A 605 24.73 -6.30 -12.79
C THR A 605 24.13 -4.89 -12.79
N SER A 606 24.96 -3.88 -12.54
CA SER A 606 24.52 -2.48 -12.55
C SER A 606 24.31 -1.94 -13.96
N THR A 607 23.53 -0.87 -14.07
CA THR A 607 23.24 -0.17 -15.33
C THR A 607 23.19 1.34 -15.11
N THR A 608 23.03 2.09 -16.19
CA THR A 608 22.93 3.55 -16.13
C THR A 608 21.61 3.95 -15.45
N PRO A 609 21.66 4.81 -14.40
CA PRO A 609 20.45 5.36 -13.81
C PRO A 609 19.57 6.08 -14.84
N PRO A 610 18.23 6.02 -14.73
CA PRO A 610 17.34 6.82 -15.56
C PRO A 610 17.61 8.32 -15.43
N ALA A 611 17.38 9.07 -16.50
CA ALA A 611 17.60 10.51 -16.51
C ALA A 611 16.85 11.22 -15.34
N GLY A 612 17.55 12.10 -14.63
CA GLY A 612 17.03 12.82 -13.48
C GLY A 612 17.13 12.08 -12.14
N TYR A 613 17.69 10.86 -12.12
CA TYR A 613 17.99 10.13 -10.89
C TYR A 613 19.49 9.90 -10.73
N THR A 614 20.01 10.25 -9.55
CA THR A 614 21.39 9.94 -9.14
C THR A 614 21.31 9.13 -7.86
N PRO A 615 21.80 7.88 -7.86
CA PRO A 615 21.83 7.06 -6.66
C PRO A 615 22.59 7.75 -5.51
N PRO A 616 22.11 7.62 -4.26
CA PRO A 616 22.81 8.16 -3.09
C PRO A 616 24.25 7.66 -3.02
N ASN A 617 25.18 8.52 -2.59
CA ASN A 617 26.58 8.18 -2.33
C ASN A 617 27.33 7.53 -3.51
N GLY A 618 26.87 7.74 -4.75
CA GLY A 618 27.48 7.13 -5.94
C GLY A 618 27.25 5.62 -6.03
N ALA A 619 26.24 5.08 -5.33
CA ALA A 619 25.90 3.66 -5.36
C ALA A 619 25.59 3.18 -6.79
N PRO A 620 25.90 1.92 -7.13
CA PRO A 620 25.49 1.32 -8.39
C PRO A 620 23.95 1.29 -8.49
N PHE A 621 23.43 1.56 -9.70
CA PHE A 621 22.00 1.41 -9.97
C PHE A 621 21.73 0.04 -10.58
N TYR A 622 20.84 -0.72 -9.95
CA TYR A 622 20.35 -1.98 -10.46
C TYR A 622 18.92 -1.80 -10.97
N PRO A 623 18.51 -2.52 -12.03
CA PRO A 623 17.11 -2.57 -12.43
C PRO A 623 16.20 -2.90 -11.23
N PRO A 624 15.14 -2.11 -10.95
CA PRO A 624 14.28 -2.35 -9.80
C PRO A 624 13.67 -3.75 -9.84
N ALA A 625 13.79 -4.52 -8.76
CA ALA A 625 13.29 -5.89 -8.76
C ALA A 625 12.48 -6.24 -7.52
N SER A 626 11.47 -7.10 -7.68
CA SER A 626 10.70 -7.65 -6.55
C SER A 626 10.40 -9.14 -6.71
N LEU A 627 10.57 -9.88 -5.62
CA LEU A 627 10.29 -11.32 -5.54
C LEU A 627 9.24 -11.60 -4.46
N PHE A 628 8.04 -11.96 -4.90
CA PHE A 628 6.90 -12.27 -4.03
C PHE A 628 6.63 -13.77 -4.05
N SER A 629 6.85 -14.43 -2.91
CA SER A 629 6.52 -15.83 -2.70
C SER A 629 6.14 -16.09 -1.24
N PRO A 630 5.34 -17.14 -0.95
CA PRO A 630 5.04 -17.57 0.41
C PRO A 630 6.28 -17.99 1.21
N GLU A 631 7.25 -18.60 0.54
CA GLU A 631 8.51 -19.06 1.12
C GLU A 631 9.64 -18.83 0.10
N LYS A 632 10.81 -18.45 0.59
CA LYS A 632 12.04 -18.33 -0.17
C LYS A 632 13.09 -19.27 0.42
N ARG A 633 13.83 -19.94 -0.45
CA ARG A 633 15.02 -20.73 -0.10
C ARG A 633 16.18 -20.33 -0.99
N TYR A 634 17.38 -20.42 -0.44
CA TYR A 634 18.60 -20.09 -1.15
C TYR A 634 19.33 -21.39 -1.53
N GLY A 635 19.76 -21.47 -2.79
CA GLY A 635 20.37 -22.66 -3.38
C GLY A 635 19.38 -23.53 -4.18
N VAL A 636 19.95 -24.35 -5.06
CA VAL A 636 19.24 -25.33 -5.90
C VAL A 636 19.86 -26.71 -5.73
N ASP A 637 21.14 -26.85 -6.08
CA ASP A 637 21.84 -28.13 -5.99
C ASP A 637 22.49 -28.34 -4.62
N PHE A 638 22.92 -27.26 -3.97
CA PHE A 638 23.54 -27.24 -2.65
C PHE A 638 23.10 -26.02 -1.85
N ASP A 639 23.26 -26.07 -0.52
CA ASP A 639 23.08 -24.89 0.32
C ASP A 639 24.20 -23.87 0.05
N PRO A 640 23.88 -22.57 -0.10
CA PRO A 640 24.89 -21.54 -0.32
C PRO A 640 25.77 -21.35 0.92
N PHE A 641 27.03 -20.95 0.72
CA PHE A 641 27.93 -20.64 1.83
C PHE A 641 27.44 -19.43 2.63
N ALA A 642 27.04 -18.34 1.98
CA ALA A 642 26.48 -17.16 2.63
C ALA A 642 25.40 -16.54 1.75
N VAL A 643 24.59 -15.66 2.32
CA VAL A 643 23.62 -14.85 1.60
C VAL A 643 23.87 -13.40 1.94
N GLU A 644 24.20 -12.61 0.92
CA GLU A 644 24.23 -11.16 0.99
C GLU A 644 22.97 -10.62 0.31
N PHE A 645 22.27 -9.72 0.99
CA PHE A 645 21.04 -9.12 0.48
C PHE A 645 21.10 -7.61 0.65
N SER A 646 20.87 -6.90 -0.47
CA SER A 646 20.72 -5.45 -0.48
C SER A 646 19.34 -5.06 -0.99
N GLY A 647 18.64 -4.14 -0.30
CA GLY A 647 17.34 -3.62 -0.72
C GLY A 647 16.29 -3.59 0.38
N GLN A 648 15.14 -4.25 0.16
CA GLN A 648 13.98 -4.21 1.06
C GLN A 648 13.43 -5.60 1.37
N VAL A 649 12.96 -5.78 2.60
CA VAL A 649 12.25 -6.99 3.02
C VAL A 649 10.87 -6.62 3.54
N GLY A 650 9.89 -7.46 3.23
CA GLY A 650 8.56 -7.31 3.79
C GLY A 650 7.82 -8.63 3.95
N SER A 651 6.70 -8.57 4.67
CA SER A 651 5.85 -9.73 4.92
C SER A 651 4.38 -9.44 4.64
N VAL A 652 3.75 -10.40 3.96
CA VAL A 652 2.30 -10.46 3.72
C VAL A 652 1.59 -11.38 4.72
N ALA A 653 2.27 -11.84 5.77
CA ALA A 653 1.65 -12.72 6.75
C ALA A 653 0.38 -12.10 7.37
N SER A 654 -0.49 -12.95 7.91
CA SER A 654 -1.69 -12.48 8.58
C SER A 654 -1.32 -11.77 9.88
N GLU A 655 -2.05 -10.70 10.19
CA GLU A 655 -1.97 -10.02 11.48
C GLU A 655 -2.45 -10.86 12.67
N ASN A 656 -3.19 -11.94 12.39
CA ASN A 656 -3.71 -12.87 13.40
C ASN A 656 -2.77 -14.05 13.67
N ALA A 657 -1.56 -14.05 13.11
CA ALA A 657 -0.59 -15.10 13.40
C ALA A 657 -0.17 -15.07 14.88
N ASN A 658 -0.23 -16.24 15.54
CA ASN A 658 0.18 -16.38 16.94
C ASN A 658 1.68 -16.10 17.14
N ASN A 659 2.49 -16.37 16.10
CA ASN A 659 3.93 -16.18 16.13
C ASN A 659 4.32 -14.95 15.31
N PRO A 660 5.25 -14.12 15.80
CA PRO A 660 5.77 -13.01 15.04
C PRO A 660 6.53 -13.51 13.81
N VAL A 661 6.42 -12.77 12.71
CA VAL A 661 7.27 -12.98 11.53
C VAL A 661 8.67 -12.45 11.83
N ARG A 662 9.69 -13.21 11.42
CA ARG A 662 11.10 -12.81 11.46
C ARG A 662 11.58 -12.59 10.03
N PRO A 663 11.66 -11.34 9.54
CA PRO A 663 11.86 -11.05 8.13
C PRO A 663 13.26 -11.43 7.61
N LEU A 664 14.26 -11.47 8.49
CA LEU A 664 15.67 -11.70 8.09
C LEU A 664 16.12 -13.15 8.25
N ASP A 665 15.20 -14.07 8.53
CA ASP A 665 15.52 -15.49 8.56
C ASP A 665 15.78 -16.03 7.17
N ALA A 666 16.93 -16.67 6.97
CA ALA A 666 17.31 -17.33 5.73
C ALA A 666 17.34 -18.85 5.92
N THR A 667 16.83 -19.57 4.91
CA THR A 667 16.80 -21.03 4.90
C THR A 667 17.41 -21.54 3.59
N GLY A 668 18.32 -22.51 3.70
CA GLY A 668 18.93 -23.16 2.53
C GLY A 668 17.96 -24.09 1.79
N VAL A 669 18.36 -24.60 0.62
CA VAL A 669 17.59 -25.57 -0.15
C VAL A 669 17.29 -26.84 0.64
N SER A 670 18.23 -27.26 1.52
CA SER A 670 18.06 -28.40 2.42
C SER A 670 16.91 -28.24 3.43
N GLY A 671 16.45 -27.00 3.65
CA GLY A 671 15.49 -26.67 4.70
C GLY A 671 16.14 -26.33 6.05
N THR A 672 17.46 -26.28 6.12
CA THR A 672 18.20 -25.87 7.32
C THR A 672 18.26 -24.35 7.42
N ALA A 673 18.00 -23.81 8.62
CA ALA A 673 18.17 -22.39 8.90
C ALA A 673 19.66 -22.01 8.79
N MET A 674 19.96 -20.88 8.15
CA MET A 674 21.31 -20.35 8.06
C MET A 674 21.72 -19.72 9.39
N ALA A 675 23.00 -19.83 9.73
CA ALA A 675 23.57 -19.18 10.92
C ALA A 675 23.67 -17.65 10.71
N ALA A 676 23.53 -16.87 11.78
CA ALA A 676 23.54 -15.40 11.73
C ALA A 676 24.78 -14.83 11.02
N ASN A 677 25.97 -15.39 11.30
CA ASN A 677 27.23 -14.98 10.70
C ASN A 677 27.37 -15.27 9.18
N ARG A 678 26.42 -16.01 8.59
CA ARG A 678 26.36 -16.33 7.14
C ARG A 678 25.30 -15.51 6.42
N ILE A 679 24.66 -14.56 7.11
CA ILE A 679 23.62 -13.68 6.59
C ILE A 679 24.14 -12.25 6.69
N GLU A 680 24.18 -11.56 5.56
CA GLU A 680 24.48 -10.14 5.48
C GLU A 680 23.29 -9.40 4.86
N MET A 681 22.81 -8.35 5.54
CA MET A 681 21.62 -7.60 5.16
C MET A 681 21.92 -6.10 5.15
N ASN A 682 21.84 -5.49 3.97
CA ASN A 682 22.01 -4.05 3.74
C ASN A 682 20.69 -3.47 3.25
N LEU A 683 19.85 -3.00 4.18
CA LEU A 683 18.48 -2.60 3.90
C LEU A 683 18.34 -1.08 3.79
N SER A 684 17.68 -0.62 2.73
CA SER A 684 17.47 0.80 2.46
C SER A 684 16.07 1.09 1.89
N PRO A 685 15.53 2.31 2.11
CA PRO A 685 14.22 2.68 1.61
C PRO A 685 14.30 3.05 0.13
N ILE A 686 13.17 2.92 -0.57
CA ILE A 686 12.99 3.47 -1.91
C ILE A 686 12.77 4.97 -1.73
N ARG A 687 13.61 5.77 -2.37
CA ARG A 687 13.59 7.24 -2.28
C ARG A 687 13.12 7.89 -3.56
N HIS A 688 13.06 7.13 -4.64
CA HIS A 688 12.73 7.66 -5.95
C HIS A 688 11.81 6.70 -6.73
N PRO A 689 10.82 7.19 -7.51
CA PRO A 689 9.96 6.32 -8.32
C PRO A 689 10.70 5.45 -9.33
N ALA A 690 11.93 5.81 -9.71
CA ALA A 690 12.79 5.01 -10.58
C ALA A 690 13.27 3.70 -9.92
N GLU A 691 13.19 3.59 -8.60
CA GLU A 691 13.56 2.40 -7.82
C GLU A 691 12.35 1.50 -7.54
N LEU A 692 11.15 1.88 -8.00
CA LEU A 692 9.95 1.07 -7.82
C LEU A 692 9.96 -0.11 -8.80
N PRO A 693 9.84 -1.35 -8.31
CA PRO A 693 9.65 -2.49 -9.19
C PRO A 693 8.25 -2.47 -9.83
N PRO A 694 8.05 -3.22 -10.93
CA PRO A 694 6.77 -3.28 -11.65
C PRO A 694 5.56 -3.63 -10.77
N VAL A 695 5.75 -4.57 -9.83
CA VAL A 695 4.76 -4.98 -8.84
C VAL A 695 5.25 -4.55 -7.47
N THR A 696 4.40 -3.80 -6.75
CA THR A 696 4.68 -3.29 -5.39
C THR A 696 3.44 -3.43 -4.52
N MET A 697 3.66 -3.70 -3.23
CA MET A 697 2.57 -3.64 -2.25
C MET A 697 2.17 -2.19 -2.01
N MET A 698 0.88 -1.93 -1.82
CA MET A 698 0.33 -0.60 -1.59
C MET A 698 -0.06 -0.40 -0.12
N ASN A 699 0.07 0.84 0.34
CA ASN A 699 -0.48 1.31 1.59
C ASN A 699 -1.26 2.60 1.33
N TRP A 700 -2.31 2.85 2.12
CA TRP A 700 -3.07 4.09 2.10
C TRP A 700 -2.86 4.86 3.40
N LEU A 701 -2.43 6.12 3.27
CA LEU A 701 -2.53 7.09 4.36
C LEU A 701 -3.73 8.01 4.05
N ILE A 702 -4.72 7.98 4.92
CA ILE A 702 -5.89 8.84 4.87
C ILE A 702 -5.62 10.01 5.79
N LEU A 703 -5.87 11.23 5.33
CA LEU A 703 -5.63 12.45 6.10
C LEU A 703 -6.73 13.47 5.84
N LEU A 704 -7.23 14.09 6.90
CA LEU A 704 -8.11 15.26 6.80
C LEU A 704 -7.38 16.52 7.29
N GLU A 705 -7.16 17.46 6.38
CA GLU A 705 -6.46 18.72 6.64
C GLU A 705 -7.43 19.89 6.57
N GLU A 706 -7.25 20.85 7.46
CA GLU A 706 -7.95 22.14 7.37
C GLU A 706 -7.15 23.09 6.48
N LYS A 707 -7.82 23.76 5.56
CA LYS A 707 -7.22 24.88 4.82
C LYS A 707 -7.23 26.13 5.69
N ARG A 708 -6.06 26.49 6.22
CA ARG A 708 -5.88 27.69 7.06
C ARG A 708 -5.24 28.82 6.26
N LYS A 709 -5.88 30.00 6.25
CA LYS A 709 -5.41 31.22 5.57
C LYS A 709 -4.02 31.70 6.00
N GLU A 710 -3.54 31.28 7.17
CA GLU A 710 -2.24 31.66 7.72
C GLU A 710 -1.05 31.00 6.99
N TYR A 711 -1.31 30.02 6.12
CA TYR A 711 -0.26 29.23 5.45
C TYR A 711 -0.18 29.45 3.94
N TYR A 712 -0.88 30.45 3.39
CA TYR A 712 -0.82 30.79 1.95
C TYR A 712 -1.04 32.27 1.65
#